data_AF-A0A1X1BKT1-F1
#
_entry.id   AF-A0A1X1BKT1-F1
#
_cell.length_a   1.000
_cell.length_b   1.000
_cell.length_c   1.000
_cell.angle_alpha   90.00
_cell.angle_beta   90.00
_cell.angle_gamma   90.00
#
_symmetry.space_group_name_H-M   'P 1'
#
loop_
_entity.id
_entity.type
_entity.pdbx_description
1 polymer ?
#
loop_
_entity_poly.entity_id
_entity_poly.type
_entity_poly.pdbx_seq_one_letter_code
_entity_poly.pdbx_strand_id
1 'polypeptide(L)'
;MRRWVKSRNEMGAIFGDNTTAFAYIDALINSKDTEQCRNNLKLAPNVDMAVISTVISVNTFTKNGNTVTIWMCSDLRDTSFKVVIYGDMPKELESVSQSSVVAVLNPDLTGYSKDNLRSISIKQCDNVLLIGEVDGVQICRGVTTNGTRCKNVVYKHHHGDFCKYHLKSAFATSKTATMPNKPKTEDIMKHVHGTIEEHKMQVVTNNITLKPSEPTDPKKIMSKLGGLGSLLNRVAESRTKNIQVLQTNQPVKVTVTDRSRDFENAVANLKNIIQPDHKNNKRVLGLLQLIAKYINHVDKECIKRTGIFKMCISLLDHPVEVIAIESLKLRRAIKRFMQTPEKDNSTPTFVVGQKREETRKTIANKSTAKDLETIISATSDVDAYVHKENIETTKRKLEALERMDKANEFKRTVTEIEIVASYCHDCNAWTEKPNPVCKEERHRCSAKKCKMAYHMNGNVKAFNEAMRACIANKEFDGISPDEAADKFVTLLEENGIRYIASDFDATMIAEHSGGYCEIQADRDVLSSVTEHFKAVARRLKKSSIDLVIVTFSDDWHFKNHPSYISGPRMVNKALEFSNCDADIKKVYDFYPSLWKNPTQYKILGLKAPMPMHKEYHLRSICSDFNVNLNEIILIDDDLDNCTNAKKIGAAVLHVTKQGFNLSEVALI
;
A
#
# COMPACT_ATOMS: atom_id res chain seq x y z
N MET A 1 10.81 -10.52 -23.88
CA MET A 1 10.80 -9.59 -25.04
C MET A 1 11.26 -10.37 -26.25
N ARG A 2 10.39 -10.55 -27.25
CA ARG A 2 10.64 -11.30 -28.49
C ARG A 2 11.43 -10.48 -29.50
N ARG A 3 11.11 -9.19 -29.62
CA ARG A 3 11.72 -8.28 -30.60
C ARG A 3 11.80 -6.88 -30.00
N TRP A 4 12.92 -6.21 -30.21
CA TRP A 4 13.12 -4.82 -29.83
C TRP A 4 12.97 -3.92 -31.06
N VAL A 5 12.19 -2.84 -30.92
CA VAL A 5 12.07 -1.79 -31.94
C VAL A 5 13.00 -0.62 -31.59
N LYS A 6 13.15 -0.31 -30.30
CA LYS A 6 14.13 0.65 -29.80
C LYS A 6 15.37 -0.07 -29.28
N SER A 7 16.54 0.47 -29.59
CA SER A 7 17.82 -0.06 -29.13
C SER A 7 18.00 0.12 -27.62
N ARG A 8 18.92 -0.65 -27.04
CA ARG A 8 19.25 -0.55 -25.61
C ARG A 8 19.73 0.86 -25.22
N ASN A 9 20.46 1.53 -26.10
CA ASN A 9 20.97 2.88 -25.86
C ASN A 9 19.84 3.92 -25.86
N GLU A 10 18.89 3.82 -26.80
CA GLU A 10 17.71 4.69 -26.83
C GLU A 10 16.84 4.48 -25.59
N MET A 11 16.61 3.23 -25.19
CA MET A 11 15.87 2.92 -23.96
C MET A 11 16.61 3.44 -22.71
N GLY A 12 17.94 3.31 -22.67
CA GLY A 12 18.76 3.86 -21.60
C GLY A 12 18.66 5.38 -21.49
N ALA A 13 18.65 6.09 -22.63
CA ALA A 13 18.46 7.54 -22.66
C ALA A 13 17.05 7.94 -22.17
N ILE A 14 16.02 7.19 -22.55
CA ILE A 14 14.63 7.42 -22.12
C ILE A 14 14.45 7.17 -20.61
N PHE A 15 15.05 6.11 -20.07
CA PHE A 15 14.95 5.80 -18.63
C PHE A 15 15.87 6.65 -17.76
N GLY A 16 16.97 7.17 -18.32
CA GLY A 16 17.89 8.08 -17.64
C GLY A 16 17.45 9.54 -17.66
N ASP A 17 16.36 9.87 -18.35
CA ASP A 17 15.80 11.21 -18.39
C ASP A 17 15.04 11.54 -17.11
N ASN A 18 15.57 12.49 -16.33
CA ASN A 18 14.95 12.97 -15.09
C ASN A 18 13.68 13.81 -15.32
N THR A 19 13.36 14.13 -16.58
CA THR A 19 12.14 14.87 -16.93
C THR A 19 10.94 13.97 -17.19
N THR A 20 11.12 12.64 -17.23
CA THR A 20 10.04 11.67 -17.46
C THR A 20 9.91 10.69 -16.29
N ALA A 21 8.71 10.59 -15.71
CA ALA A 21 8.38 9.64 -14.65
C ALA A 21 7.49 8.51 -15.20
N PHE A 22 7.87 7.26 -14.91
CA PHE A 22 7.12 6.08 -15.34
C PHE A 22 6.08 5.67 -14.29
N ALA A 23 4.81 5.65 -14.69
CA ALA A 23 3.69 5.27 -13.86
C ALA A 23 3.23 3.83 -14.17
N TYR A 24 2.89 3.08 -13.11
CA TYR A 24 2.20 1.80 -13.24
C TYR A 24 0.77 2.01 -13.75
N ILE A 25 0.24 1.03 -14.48
CA ILE A 25 -1.15 1.07 -14.98
C ILE A 25 -2.16 1.25 -13.84
N ASP A 26 -1.91 0.65 -12.67
CA ASP A 26 -2.77 0.80 -11.49
C ASP A 26 -2.92 2.26 -11.03
N ALA A 27 -1.87 3.08 -11.14
CA ALA A 27 -1.95 4.49 -10.78
C ALA A 27 -2.95 5.23 -11.68
N LEU A 28 -3.03 4.83 -12.95
CA LEU A 28 -3.99 5.39 -13.91
C LEU A 28 -5.41 4.89 -13.65
N ILE A 29 -5.59 3.59 -13.41
CA ILE A 29 -6.93 2.99 -13.22
C ILE A 29 -7.60 3.53 -11.95
N ASN A 30 -6.82 3.77 -10.89
CA ASN A 30 -7.31 4.25 -9.60
C ASN A 30 -7.49 5.78 -9.50
N SER A 31 -7.15 6.52 -10.56
CA SER A 31 -7.25 7.98 -10.57
C SER A 31 -8.48 8.44 -11.37
N LYS A 32 -9.16 9.49 -10.89
CA LYS A 32 -10.34 10.08 -11.53
C LYS A 32 -9.99 10.84 -12.81
N ASP A 33 -8.81 11.43 -12.88
CA ASP A 33 -8.30 12.19 -14.02
C ASP A 33 -6.75 12.21 -13.99
N THR A 34 -6.15 12.79 -15.03
CA THR A 34 -4.69 12.90 -15.17
C THR A 34 -4.06 13.75 -14.06
N GLU A 35 -4.73 14.82 -13.59
CA GLU A 35 -4.20 15.65 -12.50
C GLU A 35 -4.14 14.89 -11.17
N GLN A 36 -5.19 14.14 -10.84
CA GLN A 36 -5.20 13.29 -9.65
C GLN A 36 -4.12 12.20 -9.74
N CYS A 37 -3.92 11.59 -10.91
CA CYS A 37 -2.86 10.63 -11.13
C CYS A 37 -1.47 11.25 -10.86
N ARG A 38 -1.23 12.45 -11.41
CA ARG A 38 0.02 13.19 -11.19
C ARG A 38 0.23 13.57 -9.73
N ASN A 39 -0.82 14.01 -9.04
CA ASN A 39 -0.77 14.36 -7.62
C ASN A 39 -0.49 13.15 -6.73
N ASN A 40 -1.10 11.99 -7.02
CA ASN A 40 -0.85 10.75 -6.30
C ASN A 40 0.60 10.29 -6.44
N LEU A 41 1.18 10.49 -7.64
CA LEU A 41 2.58 10.21 -7.94
C LEU A 41 3.54 11.32 -7.49
N LYS A 42 3.03 12.42 -6.91
CA LYS A 42 3.80 13.59 -6.47
C LYS A 42 4.67 14.19 -7.58
N LEU A 43 4.19 14.19 -8.82
CA LEU A 43 4.93 14.70 -9.97
C LEU A 43 4.90 16.22 -9.99
N ALA A 44 6.08 16.84 -10.17
CA ALA A 44 6.17 18.28 -10.40
C ALA A 44 5.52 18.64 -11.76
N PRO A 45 5.03 19.88 -11.95
CA PRO A 45 4.37 20.29 -13.20
C PRO A 45 5.22 20.13 -14.46
N ASN A 46 6.53 20.16 -14.32
CA ASN A 46 7.53 20.07 -15.40
C ASN A 46 8.04 18.65 -15.65
N VAL A 47 7.45 17.63 -15.02
CA VAL A 47 7.82 16.22 -15.20
C VAL A 47 6.74 15.53 -16.03
N ASP A 48 7.13 14.94 -17.15
CA ASP A 48 6.26 14.15 -18.01
C ASP A 48 5.93 12.80 -17.37
N MET A 49 4.74 12.29 -17.65
CA MET A 49 4.28 11.01 -17.12
C MET A 49 4.17 9.99 -18.25
N ALA A 50 4.90 8.88 -18.17
CA ALA A 50 4.85 7.81 -19.18
C ALA A 50 4.26 6.52 -18.59
N VAL A 51 3.53 5.76 -19.40
CA VAL A 51 2.94 4.46 -19.00
C VAL A 51 3.30 3.42 -20.02
N ILE A 52 3.98 2.35 -19.57
CA ILE A 52 4.36 1.21 -20.41
C ILE A 52 3.29 0.14 -20.30
N SER A 53 2.86 -0.40 -21.44
CA SER A 53 1.85 -1.46 -21.49
C SER A 53 2.02 -2.35 -22.72
N THR A 54 1.49 -3.56 -22.63
CA THR A 54 1.42 -4.51 -23.73
C THR A 54 0.03 -4.49 -24.38
N VAL A 55 0.00 -4.36 -25.70
CA VAL A 55 -1.22 -4.41 -26.51
C VAL A 55 -1.71 -5.87 -26.60
N ILE A 56 -2.89 -6.14 -26.08
CA ILE A 56 -3.52 -7.48 -26.08
C ILE A 56 -4.52 -7.66 -27.23
N SER A 57 -5.09 -6.58 -27.77
CA SER A 57 -5.90 -6.61 -28.98
C SER A 57 -5.96 -5.25 -29.67
N VAL A 58 -6.04 -5.24 -30.99
CA VAL A 58 -6.20 -4.04 -31.81
C VAL A 58 -7.50 -4.15 -32.59
N ASN A 59 -8.37 -3.13 -32.49
CA ASN A 59 -9.61 -3.04 -33.23
C ASN A 59 -9.71 -1.67 -33.91
N THR A 60 -9.78 -1.65 -35.24
CA THR A 60 -9.93 -0.43 -36.02
C THR A 60 -11.28 -0.43 -36.73
N PHE A 61 -12.01 0.68 -36.64
CA PHE A 61 -13.27 0.86 -37.35
C PHE A 61 -13.47 2.32 -37.75
N THR A 62 -14.28 2.54 -38.78
CA THR A 62 -14.62 3.89 -39.25
C THR A 62 -15.93 4.33 -38.60
N LYS A 63 -15.94 5.50 -37.96
CA LYS A 63 -17.14 6.10 -37.38
C LYS A 63 -17.30 7.52 -37.91
N ASN A 64 -18.40 7.79 -38.61
CA ASN A 64 -18.70 9.10 -39.21
C ASN A 64 -17.58 9.62 -40.13
N GLY A 65 -16.94 8.74 -40.91
CA GLY A 65 -15.84 9.08 -41.81
C GLY A 65 -14.46 9.17 -41.16
N ASN A 66 -14.37 9.14 -39.82
CA ASN A 66 -13.10 9.15 -39.10
C ASN A 66 -12.68 7.74 -38.69
N THR A 67 -11.41 7.42 -38.92
CA THR A 67 -10.78 6.19 -38.43
C THR A 67 -10.60 6.27 -36.92
N VAL A 68 -11.08 5.26 -36.20
CA VAL A 68 -10.87 5.12 -34.75
C VAL A 68 -10.20 3.77 -34.52
N THR A 69 -9.01 3.81 -33.94
CA THR A 69 -8.27 2.60 -33.54
C THR A 69 -8.31 2.47 -32.02
N ILE A 70 -8.69 1.29 -31.56
CA ILE A 70 -8.77 0.95 -30.14
C ILE A 70 -7.74 -0.14 -29.85
N TRP A 71 -6.81 0.16 -28.95
CA TRP A 71 -5.95 -0.84 -28.34
C TRP A 71 -6.48 -1.21 -26.97
N MET A 72 -6.59 -2.50 -26.72
CA MET A 72 -6.67 -3.01 -25.37
C MET A 72 -5.26 -3.26 -24.89
N CYS A 73 -4.91 -2.65 -23.76
CA CYS A 73 -3.57 -2.70 -23.19
C CYS A 73 -3.60 -3.33 -21.80
N SER A 74 -2.53 -4.00 -21.41
CA SER A 74 -2.36 -4.66 -20.12
C SER A 74 -0.91 -4.62 -19.67
N ASP A 75 -0.67 -4.70 -18.36
CA ASP A 75 0.67 -4.96 -17.78
C ASP A 75 0.98 -6.47 -17.69
N LEU A 76 0.10 -7.31 -18.23
CA LEU A 76 0.16 -8.78 -18.15
C LEU A 76 -0.01 -9.34 -16.72
N ARG A 77 -0.44 -8.52 -15.75
CA ARG A 77 -0.68 -8.85 -14.32
C ARG A 77 -2.15 -8.65 -13.91
N ASP A 78 -3.07 -8.96 -14.81
CA ASP A 78 -4.54 -8.82 -14.67
C ASP A 78 -5.11 -7.39 -14.74
N THR A 79 -4.30 -6.35 -14.92
CA THR A 79 -4.82 -4.99 -15.14
C THR A 79 -4.93 -4.71 -16.63
N SER A 80 -6.02 -4.07 -17.05
CA SER A 80 -6.19 -3.67 -18.43
C SER A 80 -6.90 -2.33 -18.56
N PHE A 81 -6.57 -1.61 -19.61
CA PHE A 81 -7.15 -0.32 -19.94
C PHE A 81 -7.25 -0.15 -21.45
N LYS A 82 -8.09 0.80 -21.86
CA LYS A 82 -8.41 1.06 -23.25
C LYS A 82 -7.67 2.29 -23.74
N VAL A 83 -7.01 2.17 -24.87
CA VAL A 83 -6.38 3.30 -25.56
C VAL A 83 -7.18 3.54 -26.82
N VAL A 84 -7.70 4.77 -26.97
CA VAL A 84 -8.49 5.19 -28.13
C VAL A 84 -7.69 6.22 -28.90
N ILE A 85 -7.38 5.90 -30.15
CA ILE A 85 -6.63 6.74 -31.08
C ILE A 85 -7.62 7.21 -32.14
N TYR A 86 -7.67 8.52 -32.34
CA TYR A 86 -8.53 9.16 -33.33
C TYR A 86 -7.69 9.64 -34.52
N GLY A 87 -8.15 9.34 -35.73
CA GLY A 87 -7.48 9.74 -36.97
C GLY A 87 -6.50 8.68 -37.48
N ASP A 88 -5.69 9.11 -38.46
CA ASP A 88 -4.73 8.24 -39.13
C ASP A 88 -3.49 8.03 -38.26
N MET A 89 -2.98 6.79 -38.24
CA MET A 89 -1.79 6.43 -37.47
C MET A 89 -0.55 6.54 -38.36
N PRO A 90 0.60 7.00 -37.81
CA PRO A 90 1.85 6.95 -38.55
C PRO A 90 2.27 5.49 -38.80
N LYS A 91 3.02 5.24 -39.87
CA LYS A 91 3.48 3.91 -40.29
C LYS A 91 4.15 3.09 -39.17
N GLU A 92 4.85 3.76 -38.24
CA GLU A 92 5.47 3.09 -37.09
C GLU A 92 4.43 2.47 -36.16
N LEU A 93 3.30 3.16 -35.91
CA LEU A 93 2.21 2.69 -35.06
C LEU A 93 1.22 1.78 -35.80
N GLU A 94 1.16 1.83 -37.13
CA GLU A 94 0.39 0.84 -37.92
C GLU A 94 0.94 -0.59 -37.75
N SER A 95 2.22 -0.73 -37.39
CA SER A 95 2.85 -2.03 -37.12
C SER A 95 2.50 -2.61 -35.74
N VAL A 96 1.80 -1.84 -34.90
CA VAL A 96 1.36 -2.28 -33.57
C VAL A 96 0.33 -3.39 -33.72
N SER A 97 0.63 -4.53 -33.10
CA SER A 97 -0.21 -5.72 -33.13
C SER A 97 -0.31 -6.33 -31.73
N GLN A 98 -1.04 -7.43 -31.61
CA GLN A 98 -1.06 -8.18 -30.35
C GLN A 98 0.36 -8.54 -29.93
N SER A 99 0.67 -8.33 -28.65
CA SER A 99 1.99 -8.49 -28.01
C SER A 99 2.97 -7.33 -28.21
N SER A 100 2.60 -6.27 -28.94
CA SER A 100 3.41 -5.05 -29.00
C SER A 100 3.48 -4.37 -27.63
N VAL A 101 4.66 -3.88 -27.26
CA VAL A 101 4.90 -3.09 -26.05
C VAL A 101 5.00 -1.62 -26.44
N VAL A 102 4.13 -0.80 -25.87
CA VAL A 102 4.03 0.63 -26.15
C VAL A 102 4.16 1.44 -24.86
N ALA A 103 4.76 2.61 -24.95
CA ALA A 103 4.69 3.63 -23.91
C ALA A 103 3.79 4.78 -24.38
N VAL A 104 2.89 5.22 -23.52
CA VAL A 104 2.06 6.41 -23.75
C VAL A 104 2.54 7.52 -22.84
N LEU A 105 2.97 8.64 -23.42
CA LEU A 105 3.39 9.84 -22.72
C LEU A 105 2.20 10.77 -22.47
N ASN A 106 2.19 11.37 -21.28
CA ASN A 106 1.18 12.29 -20.76
C ASN A 106 -0.27 11.86 -21.12
N PRO A 107 -0.69 10.66 -20.70
CA PRO A 107 -1.98 10.13 -21.10
C PRO A 107 -3.15 11.01 -20.62
N ASP A 108 -4.06 11.32 -21.54
CA ASP A 108 -5.31 12.02 -21.25
C ASP A 108 -6.38 11.01 -20.80
N LEU A 109 -6.56 10.92 -19.48
CA LEU A 109 -7.48 10.00 -18.84
C LEU A 109 -8.92 10.46 -19.07
N THR A 110 -9.65 9.71 -19.89
CA THR A 110 -11.08 9.87 -20.09
C THR A 110 -11.88 9.06 -19.07
N GLY A 111 -13.17 9.39 -18.89
CA GLY A 111 -14.06 8.65 -18.00
C GLY A 111 -14.18 7.16 -18.35
N TYR A 112 -14.81 6.37 -17.48
CA TYR A 112 -15.02 4.95 -17.75
C TYR A 112 -15.81 4.72 -19.03
N SER A 113 -15.32 3.82 -19.87
CA SER A 113 -16.06 3.35 -21.04
C SER A 113 -17.29 2.55 -20.62
N LYS A 114 -18.23 2.28 -21.56
CA LYS A 114 -19.42 1.45 -21.31
C LYS A 114 -19.09 0.05 -20.76
N ASP A 115 -17.86 -0.41 -20.96
CA ASP A 115 -17.37 -1.71 -20.51
C ASP A 115 -16.75 -1.65 -19.08
N ASN A 116 -16.93 -0.55 -18.35
CA ASN A 116 -16.29 -0.24 -17.05
C ASN A 116 -14.75 -0.25 -17.08
N LEU A 117 -14.14 -0.27 -18.26
CA LEU A 117 -12.69 -0.15 -18.43
C LEU A 117 -12.29 1.32 -18.52
N ARG A 118 -11.20 1.66 -17.83
CA ARG A 118 -10.57 2.98 -17.91
C ARG A 118 -10.08 3.23 -19.32
N SER A 119 -10.32 4.42 -19.88
CA SER A 119 -9.85 4.77 -21.22
C SER A 119 -8.92 5.97 -21.25
N ILE A 120 -7.92 5.91 -22.12
CA ILE A 120 -7.02 6.99 -22.47
C ILE A 120 -7.33 7.39 -23.90
N SER A 121 -7.46 8.70 -24.14
CA SER A 121 -7.60 9.24 -25.50
C SER A 121 -6.25 9.75 -25.97
N ILE A 122 -5.80 9.30 -27.14
CA ILE A 122 -4.60 9.84 -27.79
C ILE A 122 -5.07 10.84 -28.83
N LYS A 123 -4.71 12.11 -28.61
CA LYS A 123 -4.96 13.22 -29.55
C LYS A 123 -3.83 13.43 -30.54
N GLN A 124 -2.60 13.10 -30.12
CA GLN A 124 -1.37 13.24 -30.90
C GLN A 124 -0.58 11.94 -30.79
N CYS A 125 -0.33 11.29 -31.93
CA CYS A 125 0.41 10.03 -32.00
C CYS A 125 1.88 10.17 -31.58
N ASP A 126 2.43 11.39 -31.60
CA ASP A 126 3.79 11.70 -31.14
C ASP A 126 4.03 11.36 -29.67
N ASN A 127 2.96 11.27 -28.87
CA ASN A 127 3.01 10.88 -27.47
C ASN A 127 2.94 9.35 -27.27
N VAL A 128 3.20 8.56 -28.31
CA VAL A 128 3.17 7.11 -28.27
C VAL A 128 4.48 6.56 -28.82
N LEU A 129 5.13 5.73 -28.01
CA LEU A 129 6.38 5.09 -28.37
C LEU A 129 6.19 3.59 -28.49
N LEU A 130 6.50 3.01 -29.65
CA LEU A 130 6.62 1.57 -29.83
C LEU A 130 7.99 1.10 -29.33
N ILE A 131 8.02 0.29 -28.27
CA ILE A 131 9.25 -0.22 -27.64
C ILE A 131 9.69 -1.53 -28.31
N GLY A 132 8.73 -2.43 -28.54
CA GLY A 132 9.03 -3.76 -29.07
C GLY A 132 7.85 -4.70 -29.04
N GLU A 133 8.12 -6.00 -28.95
CA GLU A 133 7.13 -7.06 -28.91
C GLU A 133 7.54 -8.07 -27.83
N VAL A 134 6.59 -8.48 -26.99
CA VAL A 134 6.79 -9.48 -25.95
C VAL A 134 6.37 -10.87 -26.46
N ASP A 135 7.08 -11.89 -25.99
CA ASP A 135 6.74 -13.30 -26.21
C ASP A 135 5.63 -13.77 -25.25
N GLY A 136 5.07 -14.96 -25.49
CA GLY A 136 4.18 -15.63 -24.54
C GLY A 136 2.74 -15.09 -24.43
N VAL A 137 2.35 -14.02 -25.12
CA VAL A 137 0.94 -13.58 -25.18
C VAL A 137 0.17 -14.47 -26.16
N GLN A 138 -0.76 -15.26 -25.65
CA GLN A 138 -1.53 -16.24 -26.42
C GLN A 138 -3.01 -16.26 -26.02
N ILE A 139 -3.86 -16.95 -26.78
CA ILE A 139 -5.27 -17.15 -26.42
C ILE A 139 -5.38 -18.35 -25.47
N CYS A 140 -6.21 -18.22 -24.44
CA CYS A 140 -6.55 -19.28 -23.49
C CYS A 140 -7.00 -20.57 -24.21
N ARG A 141 -6.43 -21.72 -23.81
CA ARG A 141 -6.76 -23.04 -24.37
C ARG A 141 -8.05 -23.65 -23.82
N GLY A 142 -8.72 -22.99 -22.88
CA GLY A 142 -9.96 -23.44 -22.27
C GLY A 142 -11.15 -23.43 -23.24
N VAL A 143 -12.17 -24.23 -22.93
CA VAL A 143 -13.43 -24.29 -23.67
C VAL A 143 -14.53 -23.71 -22.77
N THR A 144 -15.34 -22.81 -23.31
CA THR A 144 -16.47 -22.20 -22.59
C THR A 144 -17.56 -23.24 -22.31
N THR A 145 -18.51 -22.92 -21.42
CA THR A 145 -19.68 -23.77 -21.14
C THR A 145 -20.50 -24.11 -22.38
N ASN A 146 -20.42 -23.25 -23.42
CA ASN A 146 -21.13 -23.41 -24.68
C ASN A 146 -20.29 -24.18 -25.73
N GLY A 147 -19.21 -24.86 -25.34
CA GLY A 147 -18.38 -25.68 -26.23
C GLY A 147 -17.45 -24.89 -27.17
N THR A 148 -17.47 -23.55 -27.13
CA THR A 148 -16.59 -22.71 -27.98
C THR A 148 -15.25 -22.43 -27.30
N ARG A 149 -14.17 -22.30 -28.09
CA ARG A 149 -12.83 -21.95 -27.58
C ARG A 149 -12.87 -20.60 -26.86
N CYS A 150 -12.20 -20.52 -25.72
CA CYS A 150 -12.03 -19.28 -24.97
C CYS A 150 -11.30 -18.24 -25.84
N LYS A 151 -11.75 -16.99 -25.79
CA LYS A 151 -11.13 -15.87 -26.51
C LYS A 151 -10.27 -14.98 -25.61
N ASN A 152 -10.17 -15.29 -24.32
CA ASN A 152 -9.39 -14.50 -23.38
C ASN A 152 -7.90 -14.65 -23.70
N VAL A 153 -7.20 -13.52 -23.71
CA VAL A 153 -5.74 -13.49 -23.86
C VAL A 153 -5.09 -13.84 -22.51
N VAL A 154 -4.04 -14.65 -22.55
CA VAL A 154 -3.23 -15.08 -21.42
C VAL A 154 -1.77 -14.85 -21.71
N TYR A 155 -1.03 -14.45 -20.68
CA TYR A 155 0.41 -14.36 -20.75
C TYR A 155 1.00 -15.66 -20.22
N LYS A 156 1.54 -16.50 -21.11
CA LYS A 156 1.97 -17.88 -20.82
C LYS A 156 2.92 -17.98 -19.65
N HIS A 157 3.82 -17.01 -19.49
CA HIS A 157 4.83 -17.04 -18.42
C HIS A 157 4.24 -16.79 -17.02
N HIS A 158 3.08 -16.11 -16.92
CA HIS A 158 2.44 -15.80 -15.63
C HIS A 158 1.14 -16.60 -15.41
N HIS A 159 0.34 -16.80 -16.46
CA HIS A 159 -0.97 -17.45 -16.40
C HIS A 159 -0.97 -18.87 -16.98
N GLY A 160 0.11 -19.32 -17.62
CA GLY A 160 0.15 -20.59 -18.34
C GLY A 160 -0.77 -20.61 -19.56
N ASP A 161 -1.40 -21.76 -19.81
CA ASP A 161 -2.24 -21.97 -21.00
C ASP A 161 -3.72 -21.56 -20.80
N PHE A 162 -4.13 -21.23 -19.56
CA PHE A 162 -5.53 -21.02 -19.21
C PHE A 162 -5.76 -19.67 -18.54
N CYS A 163 -6.88 -19.02 -18.84
CA CYS A 163 -7.25 -17.75 -18.20
C CYS A 163 -7.76 -17.98 -16.78
N LYS A 164 -7.81 -16.91 -15.98
CA LYS A 164 -8.28 -16.97 -14.58
C LYS A 164 -9.65 -17.66 -14.39
N TYR A 165 -10.55 -17.57 -15.37
CA TYR A 165 -11.84 -18.23 -15.31
C TYR A 165 -11.73 -19.75 -15.48
N HIS A 166 -10.90 -20.21 -16.42
CA HIS A 166 -10.67 -21.62 -16.68
C HIS A 166 -9.77 -22.29 -15.63
N LEU A 167 -8.85 -21.54 -15.04
CA LEU A 167 -8.10 -21.99 -13.87
C LEU A 167 -9.05 -22.22 -12.69
N LYS A 168 -9.90 -21.25 -12.37
CA LYS A 168 -10.89 -21.39 -11.28
C LYS A 168 -11.84 -22.58 -11.49
N SER A 169 -12.29 -22.84 -12.71
CA SER A 169 -13.13 -24.02 -12.99
C SER A 169 -12.37 -25.34 -12.84
N ALA A 170 -11.09 -25.40 -13.22
CA ALA A 170 -10.27 -26.60 -13.09
C ALA A 170 -9.93 -26.94 -11.62
N PHE A 171 -9.81 -25.93 -10.75
CA PHE A 171 -9.60 -26.13 -9.32
C PHE A 171 -10.90 -26.37 -8.53
N ALA A 172 -12.06 -26.05 -9.10
CA ALA A 172 -13.36 -26.34 -8.48
C ALA A 172 -13.76 -27.82 -8.64
N THR A 173 -13.33 -28.49 -9.70
CA THR A 173 -13.65 -29.90 -9.97
C THR A 173 -12.76 -30.91 -9.25
N SER A 174 -11.62 -30.49 -8.67
CA SER A 174 -10.64 -31.40 -8.07
C SER A 174 -10.89 -31.78 -6.59
N LYS A 175 -12.07 -31.47 -6.03
CA LYS A 175 -12.42 -31.84 -4.63
C LYS A 175 -13.17 -33.15 -4.42
N THR A 176 -13.50 -33.90 -5.48
CA THR A 176 -14.06 -35.26 -5.34
C THR A 176 -13.69 -36.12 -6.55
N ALA A 177 -12.65 -36.95 -6.44
CA ALA A 177 -12.44 -38.07 -7.36
C ALA A 177 -11.56 -39.16 -6.71
N THR A 178 -12.17 -39.96 -5.84
CA THR A 178 -11.83 -41.37 -5.70
C THR A 178 -12.31 -42.09 -6.99
N MET A 179 -11.40 -42.72 -7.73
CA MET A 179 -11.73 -43.75 -8.72
C MET A 179 -11.68 -45.13 -8.03
N PRO A 180 -12.36 -46.21 -8.50
CA PRO A 180 -12.96 -46.37 -9.83
C PRO A 180 -14.38 -47.01 -9.85
N ASN A 181 -15.14 -46.77 -10.92
CA ASN A 181 -15.81 -47.85 -11.67
C ASN A 181 -16.33 -47.36 -13.03
N LYS A 182 -15.96 -48.09 -14.09
CA LYS A 182 -16.45 -47.93 -15.47
C LYS A 182 -17.97 -48.14 -15.53
N PRO A 183 -18.73 -47.33 -16.30
CA PRO A 183 -19.90 -47.79 -17.00
C PRO A 183 -19.61 -47.99 -18.49
N LYS A 184 -20.41 -48.88 -19.07
CA LYS A 184 -20.26 -49.53 -20.38
C LYS A 184 -20.64 -48.60 -21.54
N THR A 185 -20.07 -48.92 -22.69
CA THR A 185 -20.10 -48.22 -23.99
C THR A 185 -21.46 -48.16 -24.69
N GLU A 186 -22.59 -48.35 -24.01
CA GLU A 186 -23.92 -48.45 -24.65
C GLU A 186 -24.86 -47.26 -24.36
N ASP A 187 -24.54 -46.39 -23.41
CA ASP A 187 -25.42 -45.23 -23.08
C ASP A 187 -25.07 -43.92 -23.81
N ILE A 188 -23.96 -43.88 -24.55
CA ILE A 188 -23.53 -42.68 -25.31
C ILE A 188 -24.21 -42.60 -26.69
N MET A 189 -24.79 -43.69 -27.21
CA MET A 189 -25.44 -43.72 -28.53
C MET A 189 -26.93 -43.32 -28.54
N LYS A 190 -27.59 -43.10 -27.39
CA LYS A 190 -28.99 -42.68 -27.34
C LYS A 190 -29.24 -41.18 -27.15
N HIS A 191 -28.21 -40.39 -26.84
CA HIS A 191 -28.36 -38.93 -26.65
C HIS A 191 -27.81 -38.08 -27.81
N VAL A 192 -27.12 -38.70 -28.77
CA VAL A 192 -26.57 -38.00 -29.97
C VAL A 192 -27.46 -38.23 -31.21
N HIS A 193 -28.57 -38.96 -31.11
CA HIS A 193 -29.53 -39.19 -32.20
C HIS A 193 -30.94 -38.60 -31.96
N GLY A 194 -31.14 -37.79 -30.92
CA GLY A 194 -32.45 -37.20 -30.58
C GLY A 194 -32.59 -35.69 -30.77
N THR A 195 -31.58 -35.00 -31.31
CA THR A 195 -31.61 -33.51 -31.37
C THR A 195 -30.97 -32.94 -32.65
N ILE A 196 -31.02 -33.71 -33.75
CA ILE A 196 -30.68 -33.23 -35.11
C ILE A 196 -31.79 -33.64 -36.10
N GLU A 197 -33.06 -33.57 -35.70
CA GLU A 197 -34.18 -33.72 -36.67
C GLU A 197 -35.32 -32.68 -36.55
N GLU A 198 -35.28 -31.70 -35.64
CA GLU A 198 -36.43 -30.78 -35.49
C GLU A 198 -36.22 -29.33 -35.94
N HIS A 199 -35.15 -28.96 -36.63
CA HIS A 199 -35.00 -27.58 -37.16
C HIS A 199 -34.58 -27.54 -38.64
N LYS A 200 -35.49 -27.97 -39.53
CA LYS A 200 -35.64 -27.36 -40.85
C LYS A 200 -37.11 -27.27 -41.25
N MET A 201 -37.52 -26.03 -41.54
CA MET A 201 -38.74 -25.59 -42.22
C MET A 201 -40.06 -25.62 -41.44
N GLN A 202 -40.45 -24.46 -40.91
CA GLN A 202 -41.65 -23.78 -41.40
C GLN A 202 -41.61 -22.28 -41.11
N VAL A 203 -41.53 -21.52 -42.21
CA VAL A 203 -41.91 -20.12 -42.32
C VAL A 203 -43.44 -20.07 -42.33
N VAL A 204 -44.04 -19.08 -41.65
CA VAL A 204 -45.16 -18.21 -42.09
C VAL A 204 -45.90 -17.60 -40.88
N THR A 205 -45.75 -16.28 -40.76
CA THR A 205 -46.66 -15.21 -40.27
C THR A 205 -47.61 -15.45 -39.09
N ASN A 206 -47.54 -14.57 -38.08
CA ASN A 206 -48.61 -13.57 -37.82
C ASN A 206 -48.22 -12.50 -36.78
N ASN A 207 -48.12 -11.27 -37.28
CA ASN A 207 -48.62 -9.99 -36.75
C ASN A 207 -48.69 -9.75 -35.23
N ILE A 208 -47.82 -8.85 -34.76
CA ILE A 208 -48.15 -7.93 -33.66
C ILE A 208 -48.09 -6.50 -34.21
N THR A 209 -49.26 -5.88 -34.22
CA THR A 209 -49.55 -4.52 -34.67
C THR A 209 -48.97 -3.49 -33.70
N LEU A 210 -48.13 -2.58 -34.20
CA LEU A 210 -47.66 -1.39 -33.48
C LEU A 210 -48.81 -0.37 -33.41
N LYS A 211 -49.18 0.06 -32.20
CA LYS A 211 -50.01 1.26 -32.00
C LYS A 211 -49.13 2.51 -32.20
N PRO A 212 -49.59 3.51 -32.96
CA PRO A 212 -48.91 4.80 -33.05
C PRO A 212 -49.17 5.61 -31.77
N SER A 213 -48.10 6.04 -31.10
CA SER A 213 -48.17 7.07 -30.06
C SER A 213 -48.10 8.46 -30.72
N GLU A 214 -48.99 9.34 -30.29
CA GLU A 214 -49.27 10.68 -30.79
C GLU A 214 -48.05 11.64 -30.88
N PRO A 215 -48.11 12.66 -31.76
CA PRO A 215 -47.03 13.61 -31.95
C PRO A 215 -46.92 14.59 -30.77
N THR A 216 -45.73 14.65 -30.16
CA THR A 216 -45.43 15.64 -29.12
C THR A 216 -45.19 17.01 -29.76
N ASP A 217 -46.07 17.95 -29.42
CA ASP A 217 -46.13 19.35 -29.87
C ASP A 217 -44.76 20.10 -29.82
N PRO A 218 -44.24 20.59 -30.97
CA PRO A 218 -42.99 21.35 -31.08
C PRO A 218 -42.97 22.67 -30.27
N LYS A 219 -44.13 23.21 -29.86
CA LYS A 219 -44.20 24.47 -29.10
C LYS A 219 -43.84 24.31 -27.61
N LYS A 220 -43.90 23.09 -27.06
CA LYS A 220 -43.54 22.82 -25.65
C LYS A 220 -42.04 22.66 -25.42
N ILE A 221 -41.26 22.43 -26.48
CA ILE A 221 -39.78 22.34 -26.43
C ILE A 221 -39.16 23.73 -26.62
N MET A 222 -39.79 24.60 -27.42
CA MET A 222 -39.31 25.97 -27.68
C MET A 222 -39.45 26.93 -26.48
N SER A 223 -40.38 26.67 -25.54
CA SER A 223 -40.50 27.47 -24.31
C SER A 223 -39.43 27.18 -23.25
N LYS A 224 -38.73 26.03 -23.33
CA LYS A 224 -37.60 25.69 -22.45
C LYS A 224 -36.24 26.18 -22.94
N LEU A 225 -36.12 26.63 -24.20
CA LEU A 225 -34.90 27.20 -24.77
C LEU A 225 -34.82 28.74 -24.69
N GLY A 226 -35.96 29.42 -24.45
CA GLY A 226 -36.01 30.88 -24.31
C GLY A 226 -35.37 31.46 -23.03
N GLY A 227 -35.11 30.62 -22.01
CA GLY A 227 -34.51 31.05 -20.75
C GLY A 227 -33.01 31.31 -20.80
N LEU A 228 -32.30 30.71 -21.76
CA LEU A 228 -30.83 30.74 -21.82
C LEU A 228 -30.27 32.05 -22.39
N GLY A 229 -31.03 32.74 -23.26
CA GLY A 229 -30.62 34.03 -23.85
C GLY A 229 -30.63 35.18 -22.85
N SER A 230 -31.54 35.16 -21.87
CA SER A 230 -31.63 36.21 -20.84
C SER A 230 -30.49 36.17 -19.81
N LEU A 231 -29.84 35.02 -19.66
CA LEU A 231 -28.69 34.80 -18.79
C LEU A 231 -27.37 35.21 -19.48
N LEU A 232 -27.24 34.96 -20.78
CA LEU A 232 -26.07 35.37 -21.56
C LEU A 232 -25.96 36.90 -21.71
N ASN A 233 -27.09 37.60 -21.90
CA ASN A 233 -27.08 39.07 -21.97
C ASN A 233 -26.78 39.74 -20.62
N ARG A 234 -27.20 39.14 -19.49
CA ARG A 234 -26.91 39.67 -18.15
C ARG A 234 -25.43 39.52 -17.75
N VAL A 235 -24.76 38.48 -18.27
CA VAL A 235 -23.32 38.25 -18.08
C VAL A 235 -22.47 39.12 -19.03
N ALA A 236 -23.01 39.49 -20.19
CA ALA A 236 -22.35 40.40 -21.13
C ALA A 236 -22.37 41.87 -20.66
N GLU A 237 -23.50 42.34 -20.11
CA GLU A 237 -23.64 43.73 -19.61
C GLU A 237 -22.88 44.02 -18.31
N SER A 238 -22.61 42.98 -17.50
CA SER A 238 -21.84 43.13 -16.25
C SER A 238 -20.32 43.19 -16.48
N ARG A 239 -19.84 42.86 -17.68
CA ARG A 239 -18.41 42.96 -18.06
C ARG A 239 -18.01 44.32 -18.65
N THR A 240 -18.96 45.12 -19.13
CA THR A 240 -18.69 46.37 -19.85
C THR A 240 -18.69 47.64 -18.98
N LYS A 241 -18.99 47.54 -17.67
CA LYS A 241 -19.06 48.72 -16.77
C LYS A 241 -17.87 48.96 -15.84
N ASN A 242 -16.82 48.13 -15.85
CA ASN A 242 -15.67 48.31 -14.95
C ASN A 242 -14.35 48.70 -15.67
N ILE A 243 -14.43 49.24 -16.89
CA ILE A 243 -13.28 49.87 -17.55
C ILE A 243 -13.56 51.36 -17.65
N GLN A 244 -13.29 52.07 -16.56
CA GLN A 244 -12.79 53.44 -16.55
C GLN A 244 -12.44 53.80 -15.12
N VAL A 245 -11.37 54.57 -14.96
CA VAL A 245 -10.88 55.23 -13.72
C VAL A 245 -9.65 54.57 -13.05
N LEU A 246 -8.50 55.15 -13.46
CA LEU A 246 -7.33 55.54 -12.69
C LEU A 246 -6.16 54.55 -12.46
N GLN A 247 -5.17 54.74 -13.34
CA GLN A 247 -3.74 54.76 -13.04
C GLN A 247 -3.45 55.61 -11.78
N THR A 248 -2.62 55.11 -10.86
CA THR A 248 -1.44 55.80 -10.26
C THR A 248 -0.71 54.91 -9.23
N ASN A 249 0.59 54.75 -9.46
CA ASN A 249 1.72 54.69 -8.51
C ASN A 249 1.94 53.54 -7.49
N GLN A 250 3.16 52.98 -7.66
CA GLN A 250 4.11 52.37 -6.72
C GLN A 250 3.98 50.90 -6.27
N PRO A 251 5.12 50.18 -6.13
CA PRO A 251 5.17 48.76 -5.84
C PRO A 251 5.12 48.48 -4.34
N VAL A 252 4.28 47.53 -3.91
CA VAL A 252 4.29 47.01 -2.53
C VAL A 252 4.76 45.55 -2.53
N LYS A 253 5.91 45.30 -1.90
CA LYS A 253 6.40 43.95 -1.56
C LYS A 253 5.47 43.32 -0.51
N VAL A 254 4.88 42.16 -0.79
CA VAL A 254 4.15 41.37 0.24
C VAL A 254 5.10 40.33 0.85
N THR A 255 5.47 40.56 2.11
CA THR A 255 6.35 39.70 2.93
C THR A 255 5.54 38.75 3.84
N VAL A 256 6.21 37.73 4.41
CA VAL A 256 5.71 36.71 5.38
C VAL A 256 4.83 37.26 6.51
N THR A 257 4.93 38.56 6.79
CA THR A 257 4.17 39.30 7.80
C THR A 257 2.64 39.34 7.57
N ASP A 258 2.16 39.12 6.34
CA ASP A 258 0.73 39.25 6.02
C ASP A 258 -0.12 38.04 6.49
N ARG A 259 0.43 36.82 6.40
CA ARG A 259 -0.28 35.59 6.80
C ARG A 259 -0.36 35.39 8.31
N SER A 260 0.64 35.86 9.05
CA SER A 260 0.60 35.86 10.52
C SER A 260 -0.48 36.81 11.03
N ARG A 261 -0.72 37.94 10.36
CA ARG A 261 -1.78 38.88 10.70
C ARG A 261 -3.17 38.29 10.44
N ASP A 262 -3.36 37.58 9.33
CA ASP A 262 -4.60 36.86 9.04
C ASP A 262 -4.91 35.75 10.05
N PHE A 263 -3.88 35.02 10.48
CA PHE A 263 -3.99 34.03 11.55
C PHE A 263 -4.39 34.66 12.88
N GLU A 264 -3.72 35.75 13.29
CA GLU A 264 -4.05 36.47 14.51
C GLU A 264 -5.47 37.03 14.50
N ASN A 265 -5.91 37.58 13.36
CA ASN A 265 -7.28 38.05 13.16
C ASN A 265 -8.30 36.90 13.28
N ALA A 266 -8.01 35.73 12.70
CA ALA A 266 -8.87 34.56 12.79
C ALA A 266 -8.99 34.04 14.24
N VAL A 267 -7.88 34.02 14.99
CA VAL A 267 -7.89 33.62 16.41
C VAL A 267 -8.60 34.66 17.29
N ALA A 268 -8.43 35.96 17.01
CA ALA A 268 -9.14 37.03 17.72
C ALA A 268 -10.66 36.95 17.49
N ASN A 269 -11.08 36.69 16.25
CA ASN A 269 -12.48 36.47 15.91
C ASN A 269 -13.05 35.24 16.61
N LEU A 270 -12.28 34.16 16.70
CA LEU A 270 -12.68 32.98 17.47
C LEU A 270 -12.87 33.35 18.96
N LYS A 271 -11.95 34.11 19.55
CA LYS A 271 -12.03 34.54 20.96
C LYS A 271 -13.29 35.36 21.26
N ASN A 272 -13.72 36.20 20.32
CA ASN A 272 -14.93 37.02 20.48
C ASN A 272 -16.24 36.20 20.36
N ILE A 273 -16.20 35.01 19.77
CA ILE A 273 -17.39 34.21 19.41
C ILE A 273 -17.58 32.99 20.32
N ILE A 274 -16.58 32.59 21.11
CA ILE A 274 -16.59 31.42 22.02
C ILE A 274 -17.63 31.49 23.17
N GLN A 275 -18.40 32.58 23.30
CA GLN A 275 -19.45 32.63 24.33
C GLN A 275 -20.55 31.56 24.09
N PRO A 276 -21.15 31.00 25.16
CA PRO A 276 -22.04 29.85 25.10
C PRO A 276 -23.46 30.21 24.63
N ASP A 277 -23.58 30.82 23.45
CA ASP A 277 -24.86 30.99 22.76
C ASP A 277 -24.87 30.15 21.48
N HIS A 278 -25.84 29.22 21.39
CA HIS A 278 -25.96 28.19 20.36
C HIS A 278 -26.06 28.73 18.92
N LYS A 279 -26.32 30.02 18.72
CA LYS A 279 -26.40 30.65 17.39
C LYS A 279 -25.06 30.74 16.65
N ASN A 280 -23.92 30.61 17.34
CA ASN A 280 -22.60 30.82 16.74
C ASN A 280 -21.79 29.55 16.41
N ASN A 281 -22.33 28.36 16.71
CA ASN A 281 -21.62 27.08 16.58
C ASN A 281 -21.06 26.82 15.17
N LYS A 282 -21.80 27.17 14.11
CA LYS A 282 -21.33 27.03 12.72
C LYS A 282 -20.14 27.95 12.41
N ARG A 283 -20.12 29.16 12.99
CA ARG A 283 -19.02 30.12 12.82
C ARG A 283 -17.78 29.69 13.59
N VAL A 284 -17.96 29.16 14.81
CA VAL A 284 -16.87 28.58 15.61
C VAL A 284 -16.18 27.45 14.85
N LEU A 285 -16.98 26.53 14.27
CA LEU A 285 -16.46 25.42 13.49
C LEU A 285 -15.65 25.87 12.25
N GLY A 286 -16.19 26.82 11.48
CA GLY A 286 -15.50 27.36 10.31
C GLY A 286 -14.20 28.10 10.65
N LEU A 287 -14.17 28.82 11.77
CA LEU A 287 -12.96 29.51 12.25
C LEU A 287 -11.90 28.52 12.73
N LEU A 288 -12.28 27.44 13.43
CA LEU A 288 -11.34 26.39 13.85
C LEU A 288 -10.67 25.70 12.65
N GLN A 289 -11.44 25.40 11.60
CA GLN A 289 -10.93 24.80 10.37
C GLN A 289 -10.02 25.76 9.59
N LEU A 290 -10.36 27.05 9.56
CA LEU A 290 -9.54 28.08 8.94
C LEU A 290 -8.20 28.25 9.67
N ILE A 291 -8.22 28.33 11.00
CA ILE A 291 -7.01 28.41 11.83
C ILE A 291 -6.12 27.17 11.63
N ALA A 292 -6.71 25.98 11.52
CA ALA A 292 -5.97 24.74 11.24
C ALA A 292 -5.17 24.81 9.92
N LYS A 293 -5.72 25.47 8.90
CA LYS A 293 -5.07 25.63 7.59
C LYS A 293 -3.88 26.57 7.63
N TYR A 294 -3.90 27.57 8.52
CA TYR A 294 -2.85 28.58 8.62
C TYR A 294 -1.68 28.18 9.54
N ILE A 295 -1.83 27.18 10.42
CA ILE A 295 -0.78 26.77 11.38
C ILE A 295 0.58 26.48 10.74
N ASN A 296 0.61 25.88 9.55
CA ASN A 296 1.86 25.51 8.88
C ASN A 296 2.57 26.72 8.21
N HIS A 297 1.97 27.91 8.27
CA HIS A 297 2.44 29.11 7.62
C HIS A 297 2.76 30.24 8.60
N VAL A 298 2.75 29.95 9.91
CA VAL A 298 2.93 30.91 10.99
C VAL A 298 4.03 30.43 11.94
N ASP A 299 4.81 31.35 12.48
CA ASP A 299 5.89 31.01 13.41
C ASP A 299 5.38 30.54 14.79
N LYS A 300 6.26 29.83 15.52
CA LYS A 300 5.91 29.24 16.83
C LYS A 300 5.58 30.32 17.87
N GLU A 301 6.20 31.49 17.79
CA GLU A 301 5.99 32.60 18.74
C GLU A 301 4.62 33.29 18.56
N CYS A 302 4.16 33.47 17.33
CA CYS A 302 2.83 33.98 17.02
C CYS A 302 1.74 33.02 17.51
N ILE A 303 1.93 31.69 17.36
CA ILE A 303 0.98 30.70 17.90
C ILE A 303 0.91 30.77 19.44
N LYS A 304 2.04 30.96 20.14
CA LYS A 304 2.04 31.13 21.61
C LYS A 304 1.30 32.41 22.03
N ARG A 305 1.58 33.53 21.35
CA ARG A 305 0.99 34.85 21.64
C ARG A 305 -0.53 34.88 21.53
N THR A 306 -1.09 34.15 20.57
CA THR A 306 -2.55 34.15 20.33
C THR A 306 -3.37 33.39 21.37
N GLY A 307 -2.76 32.53 22.19
CA GLY A 307 -3.47 31.77 23.24
C GLY A 307 -4.41 30.67 22.72
N ILE A 308 -4.38 30.37 21.41
CA ILE A 308 -5.26 29.41 20.73
C ILE A 308 -5.25 28.02 21.38
N PHE A 309 -4.11 27.60 21.94
CA PHE A 309 -3.98 26.30 22.61
C PHE A 309 -4.88 26.20 23.85
N LYS A 310 -4.98 27.26 24.65
CA LYS A 310 -5.86 27.30 25.84
C LYS A 310 -7.33 27.35 25.42
N MET A 311 -7.64 28.06 24.34
CA MET A 311 -9.01 28.11 23.79
C MET A 311 -9.46 26.74 23.29
N CYS A 312 -8.58 25.98 22.62
CA CYS A 312 -8.90 24.62 22.18
C CYS A 312 -9.18 23.68 23.36
N ILE A 313 -8.58 23.89 24.54
CA ILE A 313 -8.86 23.11 25.76
C ILE A 313 -10.27 23.43 26.27
N SER A 314 -10.62 24.71 26.37
CA SER A 314 -11.95 25.14 26.82
C SER A 314 -13.07 24.67 25.89
N LEU A 315 -12.78 24.46 24.60
CA LEU A 315 -13.74 23.99 23.61
C LEU A 315 -13.88 22.46 23.56
N LEU A 316 -13.10 21.69 24.32
CA LEU A 316 -13.27 20.23 24.40
C LEU A 316 -14.55 19.84 25.15
N ASP A 317 -14.99 20.67 26.10
CA ASP A 317 -16.20 20.45 26.89
C ASP A 317 -17.43 21.10 26.24
N HIS A 318 -17.34 21.48 24.97
CA HIS A 318 -18.43 22.14 24.25
C HIS A 318 -19.59 21.17 23.98
N PRO A 319 -20.87 21.57 24.20
CA PRO A 319 -22.03 20.68 24.09
C PRO A 319 -22.29 20.14 22.67
N VAL A 320 -21.66 20.75 21.66
CA VAL A 320 -21.67 20.26 20.27
C VAL A 320 -20.40 19.47 20.00
N GLU A 321 -20.54 18.14 19.91
CA GLU A 321 -19.43 17.18 19.77
C GLU A 321 -18.50 17.48 18.59
N VAL A 322 -19.03 17.98 17.47
CA VAL A 322 -18.23 18.32 16.27
C VAL A 322 -17.22 19.44 16.56
N ILE A 323 -17.59 20.42 17.38
CA ILE A 323 -16.71 21.53 17.79
C ILE A 323 -15.63 21.02 18.75
N ALA A 324 -15.99 20.11 19.67
CA ALA A 324 -15.03 19.47 20.56
C ALA A 324 -14.00 18.63 19.79
N ILE A 325 -14.45 17.87 18.78
CA ILE A 325 -13.60 17.05 17.92
C ILE A 325 -12.65 17.91 17.08
N GLU A 326 -13.13 18.95 16.41
CA GLU A 326 -12.26 19.85 15.63
C GLU A 326 -11.29 20.63 16.52
N SER A 327 -11.71 21.05 17.72
CA SER A 327 -10.82 21.65 18.72
C SER A 327 -9.71 20.69 19.15
N LEU A 328 -10.03 19.40 19.30
CA LEU A 328 -9.05 18.35 19.61
C LEU A 328 -8.04 18.12 18.47
N LYS A 329 -8.52 18.11 17.22
CA LYS A 329 -7.65 17.99 16.03
C LYS A 329 -6.69 19.18 15.94
N LEU A 330 -7.20 20.39 16.10
CA LEU A 330 -6.41 21.62 16.10
C LEU A 330 -5.35 21.62 17.21
N ARG A 331 -5.74 21.24 18.44
CA ARG A 331 -4.82 21.08 19.58
C ARG A 331 -3.69 20.09 19.29
N ARG A 332 -4.01 18.95 18.66
CA ARG A 332 -3.00 17.94 18.27
C ARG A 332 -2.07 18.46 17.18
N ALA A 333 -2.58 19.21 16.21
CA ALA A 333 -1.77 19.85 15.17
C ALA A 333 -0.78 20.87 15.77
N ILE A 334 -1.25 21.75 16.66
CA ILE A 334 -0.39 22.70 17.38
C ILE A 334 0.69 21.98 18.19
N LYS A 335 0.33 20.90 18.92
CA LYS A 335 1.28 20.13 19.73
C LYS A 335 2.38 19.49 18.88
N ARG A 336 2.03 18.91 17.73
CA ARG A 336 3.01 18.35 16.77
C ARG A 336 3.93 19.43 16.20
N PHE A 337 3.36 20.59 15.85
CA PHE A 337 4.13 21.72 15.31
C PHE A 337 5.08 22.34 16.35
N MET A 338 4.73 22.34 17.64
CA MET A 338 5.62 22.81 18.70
C MET A 338 6.76 21.83 19.03
N GLN A 339 6.57 20.54 18.73
CA GLN A 339 7.52 19.46 19.05
C GLN A 339 8.55 19.17 17.95
N THR A 340 8.49 19.85 16.80
CA THR A 340 9.50 19.73 15.74
C THR A 340 10.77 20.51 16.13
N PRO A 341 11.99 19.92 16.04
CA PRO A 341 13.24 20.62 16.33
C PRO A 341 13.51 21.73 15.31
N GLU A 342 14.05 22.86 15.75
CA GLU A 342 14.45 23.98 14.87
C GLU A 342 15.65 23.56 14.02
N LYS A 343 15.57 23.79 12.70
CA LYS A 343 16.71 23.63 11.79
C LYS A 343 17.57 24.89 11.89
N ASP A 344 18.84 24.70 12.19
CA ASP A 344 19.85 25.75 12.21
C ASP A 344 20.14 26.23 10.77
N ASN A 345 20.05 27.54 10.56
CA ASN A 345 20.25 28.18 9.26
C ASN A 345 21.71 28.63 9.12
N SER A 346 22.57 27.78 8.56
CA SER A 346 23.88 28.20 8.04
C SER A 346 24.09 27.68 6.62
N THR A 347 23.84 28.55 5.65
CA THR A 347 24.06 28.43 4.19
C THR A 347 25.52 28.20 3.80
N PRO A 348 25.81 27.76 2.56
CA PRO A 348 26.25 28.74 1.56
C PRO A 348 25.56 28.63 0.19
N THR A 349 25.43 29.83 -0.38
CA THR A 349 24.84 30.27 -1.64
C THR A 349 25.50 29.67 -2.88
N PHE A 350 24.71 29.24 -3.87
CA PHE A 350 25.12 29.31 -5.28
C PHE A 350 24.05 30.07 -6.09
N VAL A 351 24.56 31.03 -6.86
CA VAL A 351 23.85 31.97 -7.73
C VAL A 351 23.54 31.28 -9.06
N VAL A 352 22.27 31.24 -9.49
CA VAL A 352 21.92 31.05 -10.91
C VAL A 352 20.67 31.85 -11.27
N GLY A 353 20.89 32.85 -12.15
CA GLY A 353 20.08 33.10 -13.35
C GLY A 353 18.60 33.49 -13.19
N GLN A 354 18.34 34.79 -13.38
CA GLN A 354 17.02 35.36 -13.63
C GLN A 354 16.28 34.62 -14.75
N LYS A 355 15.07 34.12 -14.46
CA LYS A 355 14.10 33.66 -15.47
C LYS A 355 12.87 34.57 -15.42
N ARG A 356 12.52 35.08 -16.59
CA ARG A 356 11.49 36.06 -16.95
C ARG A 356 10.11 35.74 -16.34
N GLU A 357 9.45 36.75 -15.76
CA GLU A 357 8.05 36.69 -15.32
C GLU A 357 7.09 36.75 -16.51
N GLU A 358 6.20 35.76 -16.62
CA GLU A 358 4.96 35.86 -17.39
C GLU A 358 3.78 36.15 -16.45
N THR A 359 3.12 37.26 -16.75
CA THR A 359 2.05 37.91 -15.99
C THR A 359 0.78 37.04 -15.91
N ARG A 360 0.51 36.41 -14.76
CA ARG A 360 -0.82 35.83 -14.45
C ARG A 360 -1.70 36.89 -13.76
N LYS A 361 -2.73 37.38 -14.45
CA LYS A 361 -3.78 38.25 -13.89
C LYS A 361 -4.67 37.44 -12.94
N THR A 362 -4.67 37.80 -11.67
CA THR A 362 -5.56 37.29 -10.62
C THR A 362 -6.93 37.99 -10.72
N ILE A 363 -8.03 37.26 -10.85
CA ILE A 363 -9.39 37.78 -10.66
C ILE A 363 -9.80 37.43 -9.21
N ALA A 364 -9.93 38.44 -8.37
CA ALA A 364 -10.52 38.31 -7.03
C ALA A 364 -12.05 38.42 -7.15
N ASN A 365 -12.77 37.30 -7.00
CA ASN A 365 -14.22 37.35 -6.78
C ASN A 365 -14.49 37.28 -5.27
N LYS A 366 -15.00 38.38 -4.70
CA LYS A 366 -15.63 38.39 -3.37
C LYS A 366 -16.92 37.56 -3.46
N SER A 367 -16.92 36.38 -2.87
CA SER A 367 -18.12 35.55 -2.71
C SER A 367 -19.08 36.21 -1.71
N THR A 368 -20.31 36.46 -2.16
CA THR A 368 -21.37 37.01 -1.32
C THR A 368 -22.04 35.92 -0.49
N ALA A 369 -22.53 36.27 0.71
CA ALA A 369 -23.09 35.35 1.70
C ALA A 369 -24.21 34.41 1.18
N LYS A 370 -24.85 34.77 0.08
CA LYS A 370 -25.94 34.01 -0.57
C LYS A 370 -25.45 32.77 -1.34
N ASP A 371 -24.22 32.78 -1.84
CA ASP A 371 -23.64 31.65 -2.57
C ASP A 371 -23.18 30.54 -1.61
N LEU A 372 -22.77 30.93 -0.41
CA LEU A 372 -22.44 30.03 0.70
C LEU A 372 -23.66 29.29 1.25
N GLU A 373 -24.80 29.97 1.38
CA GLU A 373 -26.06 29.35 1.84
C GLU A 373 -26.57 28.25 0.89
N THR A 374 -26.39 28.44 -0.41
CA THR A 374 -26.85 27.49 -1.43
C THR A 374 -26.02 26.19 -1.39
N ILE A 375 -24.69 26.31 -1.21
CA ILE A 375 -23.77 25.17 -1.07
C ILE A 375 -24.02 24.38 0.23
N ILE A 376 -24.40 25.09 1.31
CA ILE A 376 -24.71 24.50 2.62
C ILE A 376 -26.05 23.73 2.60
N SER A 377 -27.04 24.19 1.82
CA SER A 377 -28.31 23.45 1.69
C SER A 377 -28.14 22.13 0.91
N ALA A 378 -27.30 22.12 -0.13
CA ALA A 378 -27.09 20.95 -0.98
C ALA A 378 -26.27 19.82 -0.34
N THR A 379 -25.50 20.13 0.72
CA THR A 379 -24.73 19.14 1.49
C THR A 379 -25.53 18.52 2.64
N SER A 380 -26.63 19.17 3.06
CA SER A 380 -27.50 18.75 4.17
C SER A 380 -28.29 17.46 3.88
N ASP A 381 -28.67 17.22 2.64
CA ASP A 381 -29.56 16.09 2.29
C ASP A 381 -28.78 14.77 2.10
N VAL A 382 -27.46 14.83 1.89
CA VAL A 382 -26.59 13.66 1.72
C VAL A 382 -26.04 13.16 3.07
N ASP A 383 -25.82 14.05 4.04
CA ASP A 383 -25.23 13.72 5.34
C ASP A 383 -26.21 13.04 6.32
N ALA A 384 -27.52 13.21 6.13
CA ALA A 384 -28.53 12.60 7.01
C ALA A 384 -28.60 11.06 6.87
N TYR A 385 -28.23 10.50 5.71
CA TYR A 385 -28.33 9.06 5.45
C TYR A 385 -27.06 8.28 5.83
N VAL A 386 -25.89 8.94 5.89
CA VAL A 386 -24.58 8.31 6.19
C VAL A 386 -24.25 8.31 7.69
N HIS A 387 -24.97 9.09 8.51
CA HIS A 387 -24.58 9.31 9.90
C HIS A 387 -25.03 8.25 10.92
N LYS A 388 -26.05 7.43 10.64
CA LYS A 388 -26.59 6.49 11.64
C LYS A 388 -25.74 5.22 11.82
N GLU A 389 -25.05 4.76 10.77
CA GLU A 389 -24.29 3.50 10.78
C GLU A 389 -22.84 3.67 11.30
N ASN A 390 -22.27 4.87 11.16
CA ASN A 390 -20.89 5.17 11.58
C ASN A 390 -20.73 5.46 13.08
N ILE A 391 -21.80 5.89 13.77
CA ILE A 391 -21.74 6.25 15.20
C ILE A 391 -21.65 4.99 16.06
N GLU A 392 -22.41 3.96 15.74
CA GLU A 392 -22.49 2.73 16.53
C GLU A 392 -21.21 1.87 16.36
N THR A 393 -20.66 1.83 15.16
CA THR A 393 -19.36 1.19 14.88
C THR A 393 -18.21 1.91 15.57
N THR A 394 -18.28 3.23 15.71
CA THR A 394 -17.24 4.02 16.41
C THR A 394 -17.33 3.86 17.92
N LYS A 395 -18.54 3.80 18.50
CA LYS A 395 -18.75 3.53 19.93
C LYS A 395 -18.21 2.16 20.35
N ARG A 396 -18.48 1.11 19.56
CA ARG A 396 -17.94 -0.25 19.81
C ARG A 396 -16.42 -0.31 19.74
N LYS A 397 -15.79 0.50 18.89
CA LYS A 397 -14.32 0.62 18.84
C LYS A 397 -13.75 1.30 20.09
N LEU A 398 -14.46 2.29 20.63
CA LEU A 398 -14.03 3.00 21.85
C LEU A 398 -14.06 2.08 23.08
N GLU A 399 -15.15 1.33 23.26
CA GLU A 399 -15.33 0.36 24.36
C GLU A 399 -14.32 -0.81 24.27
N ALA A 400 -13.86 -1.15 23.08
CA ALA A 400 -12.79 -2.14 22.89
C ALA A 400 -11.43 -1.59 23.31
N LEU A 401 -11.13 -0.33 22.97
CA LEU A 401 -9.87 0.32 23.34
C LEU A 401 -9.77 0.53 24.85
N GLU A 402 -10.83 0.97 25.53
CA GLU A 402 -10.84 1.11 26.99
C GLU A 402 -10.61 -0.22 27.72
N ARG A 403 -11.15 -1.33 27.20
CA ARG A 403 -10.88 -2.67 27.76
C ARG A 403 -9.42 -3.09 27.57
N MET A 404 -8.83 -2.75 26.42
CA MET A 404 -7.42 -3.02 26.15
C MET A 404 -6.51 -2.19 27.07
N ASP A 405 -6.85 -0.92 27.31
CA ASP A 405 -6.08 -0.06 28.21
C ASP A 405 -6.16 -0.52 29.67
N LYS A 406 -7.36 -0.91 30.16
CA LYS A 406 -7.50 -1.52 31.49
C LYS A 406 -6.72 -2.82 31.63
N ALA A 407 -6.71 -3.67 30.60
CA ALA A 407 -5.92 -4.90 30.59
C ALA A 407 -4.41 -4.61 30.59
N ASN A 408 -3.97 -3.58 29.87
CA ASN A 408 -2.56 -3.15 29.85
C ASN A 408 -2.13 -2.53 31.19
N GLU A 409 -3.01 -1.78 31.86
CA GLU A 409 -2.76 -1.21 33.18
C GLU A 409 -2.70 -2.32 34.26
N PHE A 410 -3.58 -3.31 34.18
CA PHE A 410 -3.54 -4.51 35.03
C PHE A 410 -2.26 -5.33 34.81
N LYS A 411 -1.82 -5.51 33.56
CA LYS A 411 -0.54 -6.18 33.24
C LYS A 411 0.70 -5.44 33.75
N ARG A 412 0.62 -4.12 33.93
CA ARG A 412 1.73 -3.30 34.43
C ARG A 412 1.88 -3.32 35.95
N THR A 413 0.83 -3.70 36.67
CA THR A 413 0.75 -3.57 38.14
C THR A 413 0.95 -4.89 38.88
N VAL A 414 0.89 -6.04 38.19
CA VAL A 414 0.98 -7.37 38.81
C VAL A 414 2.40 -7.93 38.66
N THR A 415 3.12 -8.06 39.79
CA THR A 415 4.47 -8.62 39.86
C THR A 415 4.48 -10.13 40.18
N GLU A 416 3.40 -10.65 40.79
CA GLU A 416 3.22 -12.06 41.13
C GLU A 416 1.76 -12.48 40.90
N ILE A 417 1.55 -13.65 40.29
CA ILE A 417 0.22 -14.28 40.18
C ILE A 417 0.28 -15.62 40.89
N GLU A 418 -0.70 -15.88 41.75
CA GLU A 418 -0.86 -17.18 42.39
C GLU A 418 -1.47 -18.16 41.38
N ILE A 419 -0.72 -19.19 41.02
CA ILE A 419 -1.14 -20.24 40.09
C ILE A 419 -1.17 -21.60 40.79
N VAL A 420 -1.92 -22.54 40.22
CA VAL A 420 -1.93 -23.94 40.65
C VAL A 420 -1.17 -24.75 39.60
N ALA A 421 0.11 -25.02 39.84
CA ALA A 421 0.91 -25.83 38.96
C ALA A 421 0.66 -27.33 39.23
N SER A 422 0.62 -28.13 38.15
CA SER A 422 0.49 -29.58 38.16
C SER A 422 1.84 -30.22 37.87
N TYR A 423 2.34 -31.05 38.78
CA TYR A 423 3.52 -31.88 38.62
C TYR A 423 3.13 -33.29 38.19
N CYS A 424 3.72 -33.77 37.09
CA CYS A 424 3.56 -35.14 36.65
C CYS A 424 4.72 -35.99 37.20
N HIS A 425 4.42 -37.02 37.98
CA HIS A 425 5.43 -37.91 38.57
C HIS A 425 6.07 -38.83 37.53
N ASP A 426 5.33 -39.20 36.47
CA ASP A 426 5.82 -40.10 35.43
C ASP A 426 6.67 -39.36 34.39
N CYS A 427 6.36 -38.08 34.11
CA CYS A 427 7.14 -37.23 33.21
C CYS A 427 8.19 -36.37 33.93
N ASN A 428 8.22 -36.41 35.27
CA ASN A 428 9.09 -35.61 36.13
C ASN A 428 9.11 -34.10 35.78
N ALA A 429 7.93 -33.52 35.49
CA ALA A 429 7.81 -32.15 34.97
C ALA A 429 6.66 -31.36 35.60
N TRP A 430 6.86 -30.06 35.80
CA TRP A 430 5.84 -29.11 36.24
C TRP A 430 5.16 -28.44 35.04
N THR A 431 3.84 -28.30 35.11
CA THR A 431 3.02 -27.69 34.06
C THR A 431 1.99 -26.76 34.70
N GLU A 432 1.72 -25.60 34.10
CA GLU A 432 0.70 -24.66 34.60
C GLU A 432 -0.71 -25.25 34.52
N LYS A 433 -0.95 -26.13 33.53
CA LYS A 433 -2.18 -26.90 33.37
C LYS A 433 -1.82 -28.37 33.17
N PRO A 434 -2.66 -29.33 33.64
CA PRO A 434 -2.40 -30.75 33.43
C PRO A 434 -2.18 -31.03 31.93
N ASN A 435 -1.01 -31.57 31.59
CA ASN A 435 -0.67 -31.92 30.22
C ASN A 435 -1.76 -32.87 29.65
N PRO A 436 -2.42 -32.53 28.51
CA PRO A 436 -3.47 -33.35 27.92
C PRO A 436 -3.04 -34.79 27.66
N VAL A 437 -1.78 -34.98 27.23
CA VAL A 437 -1.20 -36.32 26.97
C VAL A 437 -1.07 -37.11 28.27
N CYS A 438 -0.54 -36.49 29.33
CA CYS A 438 -0.46 -37.12 30.65
C CYS A 438 -1.83 -37.48 31.23
N LYS A 439 -2.88 -36.76 30.84
CA LYS A 439 -4.26 -37.04 31.25
C LYS A 439 -4.85 -38.23 30.47
N GLU A 440 -4.55 -38.32 29.18
CA GLU A 440 -4.94 -39.45 28.32
C GLU A 440 -4.23 -40.75 28.73
N GLU A 441 -2.93 -40.67 29.07
CA GLU A 441 -2.10 -41.79 29.51
C GLU A 441 -2.23 -42.13 31.01
N ARG A 442 -3.11 -41.41 31.73
CA ARG A 442 -3.40 -41.59 33.17
C ARG A 442 -2.16 -41.51 34.08
N HIS A 443 -1.26 -40.59 33.79
CA HIS A 443 -0.10 -40.33 34.64
C HIS A 443 -0.50 -39.78 36.02
N ARG A 444 0.32 -40.10 37.02
CA ARG A 444 0.14 -39.63 38.40
C ARG A 444 0.56 -38.16 38.49
N CYS A 445 -0.41 -37.29 38.74
CA CYS A 445 -0.20 -35.85 38.86
C CYS A 445 -0.52 -35.34 40.28
N SER A 446 0.28 -34.40 40.77
CA SER A 446 0.04 -33.66 42.01
C SER A 446 -0.04 -32.16 41.75
N ALA A 447 -0.93 -31.45 42.45
CA ALA A 447 -1.12 -30.02 42.28
C ALA A 447 -0.52 -29.25 43.46
N LYS A 448 0.15 -28.13 43.18
CA LYS A 448 0.68 -27.23 44.20
C LYS A 448 0.34 -25.78 43.85
N LYS A 449 -0.16 -25.04 44.85
CA LYS A 449 -0.26 -23.58 44.76
C LYS A 449 1.15 -22.99 44.82
N CYS A 450 1.53 -22.22 43.82
CA CYS A 450 2.80 -21.51 43.79
C CYS A 450 2.60 -20.09 43.27
N LYS A 451 3.54 -19.22 43.66
CA LYS A 451 3.62 -17.87 43.13
C LYS A 451 4.51 -17.91 41.90
N MET A 452 3.97 -17.55 40.75
CA MET A 452 4.78 -17.33 39.56
C MET A 452 5.27 -15.88 39.60
N ALA A 453 6.59 -15.70 39.75
CA ALA A 453 7.23 -14.40 39.63
C ALA A 453 7.24 -14.01 38.15
N TYR A 454 6.69 -12.84 37.82
CA TYR A 454 6.87 -12.26 36.49
C TYR A 454 8.31 -11.72 36.44
N HIS A 455 9.27 -12.52 35.95
CA HIS A 455 10.57 -11.96 35.60
C HIS A 455 10.34 -10.94 34.47
N MET A 456 10.47 -9.66 34.83
CA MET A 456 10.36 -8.57 33.87
C MET A 456 11.45 -8.70 32.81
N ASN A 457 11.00 -8.86 31.57
CA ASN A 457 11.45 -8.11 30.39
C ASN A 457 12.93 -8.25 29.98
N GLY A 458 13.18 -8.72 28.75
CA GLY A 458 14.47 -8.53 28.09
C GLY A 458 14.92 -7.07 28.18
N ASN A 459 16.16 -6.87 28.65
CA ASN A 459 16.70 -5.56 28.98
C ASN A 459 17.45 -4.99 27.78
N VAL A 460 16.69 -4.62 26.74
CA VAL A 460 17.22 -4.04 25.49
C VAL A 460 18.14 -2.85 25.78
N LYS A 461 17.88 -2.08 26.83
CA LYS A 461 18.73 -0.95 27.22
C LYS A 461 20.11 -1.41 27.70
N ALA A 462 20.17 -2.37 28.63
CA ALA A 462 21.44 -2.92 29.10
C ALA A 462 22.21 -3.64 27.99
N PHE A 463 21.51 -4.42 27.14
CA PHE A 463 22.10 -5.02 25.95
C PHE A 463 22.74 -3.95 25.05
N ASN A 464 22.00 -2.89 24.72
CA ASN A 464 22.50 -1.83 23.85
C ASN A 464 23.69 -1.08 24.46
N GLU A 465 23.73 -0.89 25.77
CA GLU A 465 24.86 -0.26 26.46
C GLU A 465 26.12 -1.14 26.39
N ALA A 466 25.99 -2.43 26.70
CA ALA A 466 27.09 -3.38 26.67
C ALA A 466 27.58 -3.67 25.24
N MET A 467 26.67 -3.84 24.28
CA MET A 467 27.03 -4.04 22.87
C MET A 467 27.70 -2.79 22.29
N ARG A 468 27.25 -1.58 22.67
CA ARG A 468 27.90 -0.33 22.28
C ARG A 468 29.33 -0.26 22.79
N ALA A 469 29.58 -0.69 24.03
CA ALA A 469 30.93 -0.75 24.59
C ALA A 469 31.80 -1.72 23.79
N CYS A 470 31.31 -2.93 23.50
CA CYS A 470 32.03 -3.92 22.69
C CYS A 470 32.43 -3.36 21.32
N ILE A 471 31.50 -2.71 20.61
CA ILE A 471 31.76 -2.11 19.30
C ILE A 471 32.76 -0.95 19.42
N ALA A 472 32.57 -0.04 20.39
CA ALA A 472 33.46 1.11 20.57
C ALA A 472 34.90 0.70 20.91
N ASN A 473 35.06 -0.37 21.69
CA ASN A 473 36.34 -0.93 22.09
C ASN A 473 36.93 -1.89 21.03
N LYS A 474 36.24 -2.11 19.90
CA LYS A 474 36.65 -3.04 18.84
C LYS A 474 36.90 -4.46 19.36
N GLU A 475 36.06 -4.90 20.30
CA GLU A 475 36.24 -6.17 21.00
C GLU A 475 35.96 -7.40 20.12
N PHE A 476 35.39 -7.20 18.93
CA PHE A 476 35.23 -8.24 17.90
C PHE A 476 36.35 -8.23 16.86
N ASP A 477 37.24 -7.24 16.84
CA ASP A 477 38.30 -7.13 15.86
C ASP A 477 39.48 -8.04 16.22
N GLY A 478 39.99 -8.76 15.23
CA GLY A 478 41.18 -9.60 15.39
C GLY A 478 40.99 -10.90 16.18
N ILE A 479 39.76 -11.21 16.58
CA ILE A 479 39.38 -12.51 17.16
C ILE A 479 38.72 -13.40 16.12
N SER A 480 38.67 -14.70 16.38
CA SER A 480 38.03 -15.66 15.47
C SER A 480 36.50 -15.49 15.44
N PRO A 481 35.81 -15.91 14.35
CA PRO A 481 34.35 -15.88 14.28
C PRO A 481 33.67 -16.63 15.43
N ASP A 482 34.24 -17.75 15.89
CA ASP A 482 33.69 -18.54 17.01
C ASP A 482 33.84 -17.82 18.36
N GLU A 483 34.97 -17.14 18.61
CA GLU A 483 35.14 -16.30 19.81
C GLU A 483 34.21 -15.09 19.80
N ALA A 484 34.06 -14.44 18.63
CA ALA A 484 33.12 -13.33 18.47
C ALA A 484 31.67 -13.77 18.71
N ALA A 485 31.29 -14.93 18.16
CA ALA A 485 29.99 -15.54 18.37
C ALA A 485 29.72 -15.91 19.84
N ASP A 486 30.69 -16.50 20.53
CA ASP A 486 30.57 -16.82 21.96
C ASP A 486 30.30 -15.57 22.80
N LYS A 487 31.08 -14.51 22.56
CA LYS A 487 30.91 -13.22 23.23
C LYS A 487 29.54 -12.59 22.94
N PHE A 488 29.14 -12.57 21.67
CA PHE A 488 27.86 -12.00 21.25
C PHE A 488 26.68 -12.76 21.86
N VAL A 489 26.67 -14.10 21.78
CA VAL A 489 25.59 -14.92 22.32
C VAL A 489 25.53 -14.83 23.85
N THR A 490 26.67 -14.83 24.53
CA THR A 490 26.72 -14.62 26.00
C THR A 490 26.10 -13.29 26.38
N LEU A 491 26.39 -12.22 25.63
CA LEU A 491 25.79 -10.92 25.88
C LEU A 491 24.26 -10.93 25.69
N LEU A 492 23.75 -11.66 24.71
CA LEU A 492 22.31 -11.83 24.52
C LEU A 492 21.66 -12.59 25.69
N GLU A 493 22.30 -13.68 26.14
CA GLU A 493 21.85 -14.51 27.26
C GLU A 493 21.77 -13.69 28.56
N GLU A 494 22.81 -12.93 28.88
CA GLU A 494 22.89 -12.08 30.08
C GLU A 494 21.83 -10.96 30.11
N ASN A 495 21.32 -10.56 28.94
CA ASN A 495 20.34 -9.48 28.81
C ASN A 495 18.91 -9.98 28.55
N GLY A 496 18.68 -11.30 28.65
CA GLY A 496 17.35 -11.89 28.55
C GLY A 496 16.76 -11.88 27.13
N ILE A 497 17.60 -11.85 26.10
CA ILE A 497 17.17 -12.09 24.72
C ILE A 497 16.97 -13.60 24.55
N ARG A 498 15.85 -14.01 23.96
CA ARG A 498 15.48 -15.41 23.72
C ARG A 498 15.43 -15.79 22.24
N TYR A 499 15.33 -14.81 21.34
CA TYR A 499 15.25 -15.05 19.91
C TYR A 499 16.18 -14.13 19.12
N ILE A 500 16.92 -14.71 18.18
CA ILE A 500 17.59 -13.98 17.11
C ILE A 500 16.72 -14.08 15.86
N ALA A 501 16.22 -12.93 15.39
CA ALA A 501 15.57 -12.81 14.10
C ALA A 501 16.57 -12.25 13.09
N SER A 502 17.02 -13.07 12.15
CA SER A 502 17.97 -12.64 11.12
C SER A 502 17.25 -12.40 9.79
N ASP A 503 17.52 -11.29 9.12
CA ASP A 503 17.26 -11.20 7.68
C ASP A 503 18.14 -12.20 6.91
N PHE A 504 17.75 -12.48 5.67
CA PHE A 504 18.41 -13.42 4.80
C PHE A 504 19.40 -12.72 3.87
N ASP A 505 18.93 -11.80 3.03
CA ASP A 505 19.72 -11.19 1.96
C ASP A 505 20.68 -10.15 2.54
N ALA A 506 21.93 -10.11 2.06
CA ALA A 506 22.98 -9.23 2.58
C ALA A 506 23.15 -9.25 4.13
N THR A 507 22.62 -10.27 4.80
CA THR A 507 22.63 -10.47 6.25
C THR A 507 23.08 -11.89 6.57
N MET A 508 22.20 -12.89 6.48
CA MET A 508 22.58 -14.30 6.68
C MET A 508 23.53 -14.76 5.56
N ILE A 509 23.19 -14.42 4.32
CA ILE A 509 24.04 -14.59 3.14
C ILE A 509 24.69 -13.25 2.79
N ALA A 510 25.91 -13.28 2.24
CA ALA A 510 26.58 -12.05 1.81
C ALA A 510 25.96 -11.47 0.53
N GLU A 511 25.37 -12.33 -0.30
CA GLU A 511 24.77 -11.95 -1.58
C GLU A 511 23.28 -11.56 -1.45
N HIS A 512 22.68 -11.10 -2.55
CA HIS A 512 21.26 -10.73 -2.61
C HIS A 512 20.50 -11.64 -3.59
N SER A 513 19.58 -12.46 -3.08
CA SER A 513 18.77 -13.41 -3.85
C SER A 513 17.72 -12.76 -4.74
N GLY A 514 17.19 -11.59 -4.36
CA GLY A 514 16.03 -11.00 -5.05
C GLY A 514 14.69 -11.61 -4.64
N GLY A 515 14.68 -12.41 -3.56
CA GLY A 515 13.49 -13.03 -3.00
C GLY A 515 13.17 -14.43 -3.53
N TYR A 516 13.92 -14.92 -4.51
CA TYR A 516 13.85 -16.30 -5.01
C TYR A 516 15.15 -16.65 -5.76
N CYS A 517 15.51 -17.94 -5.80
CA CYS A 517 16.69 -18.43 -6.50
C CYS A 517 16.37 -19.62 -7.40
N GLU A 518 17.10 -19.77 -8.49
CA GLU A 518 17.23 -21.04 -9.23
C GLU A 518 18.40 -21.84 -8.68
N ILE A 519 18.16 -23.09 -8.27
CA ILE A 519 19.14 -23.91 -7.53
C ILE A 519 20.50 -24.01 -8.23
N GLN A 520 20.51 -24.19 -9.56
CA GLN A 520 21.75 -24.40 -10.31
C GLN A 520 22.41 -23.10 -10.76
N ALA A 521 21.61 -22.11 -11.18
CA ALA A 521 22.14 -20.84 -11.70
C ALA A 521 22.64 -19.93 -10.57
N ASP A 522 21.95 -19.94 -9.42
CA ASP A 522 22.25 -19.06 -8.29
C ASP A 522 22.98 -19.80 -7.17
N ARG A 523 23.78 -20.82 -7.53
CA ARG A 523 24.54 -21.62 -6.56
C ARG A 523 25.49 -20.76 -5.75
N ASP A 524 26.13 -19.78 -6.37
CA ASP A 524 27.08 -18.88 -5.71
C ASP A 524 26.37 -18.07 -4.61
N VAL A 525 25.20 -17.52 -4.90
CA VAL A 525 24.33 -16.82 -3.94
C VAL A 525 23.95 -17.74 -2.77
N LEU A 526 23.45 -18.94 -3.07
CA LEU A 526 23.06 -19.92 -2.05
C LEU A 526 24.25 -20.42 -1.22
N SER A 527 25.47 -20.43 -1.77
CA SER A 527 26.67 -20.85 -1.05
C SER A 527 27.30 -19.76 -0.18
N SER A 528 26.71 -18.56 -0.11
CA SER A 528 27.30 -17.37 0.52
C SER A 528 26.89 -17.10 1.97
N VAL A 529 26.40 -18.09 2.73
CA VAL A 529 26.14 -17.92 4.18
C VAL A 529 27.43 -17.47 4.89
N THR A 530 27.37 -16.39 5.67
CA THR A 530 28.57 -15.77 6.24
C THR A 530 29.20 -16.60 7.35
N GLU A 531 30.52 -16.48 7.51
CA GLU A 531 31.26 -17.24 8.53
C GLU A 531 30.85 -16.88 9.97
N HIS A 532 30.55 -15.60 10.24
CA HIS A 532 30.05 -15.18 11.55
C HIS A 532 28.64 -15.72 11.81
N PHE A 533 27.78 -15.80 10.80
CA PHE A 533 26.46 -16.43 10.96
C PHE A 533 26.61 -17.92 11.29
N LYS A 534 27.49 -18.65 10.58
CA LYS A 534 27.80 -20.06 10.88
C LYS A 534 28.32 -20.23 12.30
N ALA A 535 29.22 -19.36 12.75
CA ALA A 535 29.77 -19.39 14.10
C ALA A 535 28.70 -19.14 15.18
N VAL A 536 27.83 -18.15 14.99
CA VAL A 536 26.68 -17.91 15.87
C VAL A 536 25.77 -19.13 15.89
N ALA A 537 25.42 -19.69 14.73
CA ALA A 537 24.58 -20.88 14.64
C ALA A 537 25.17 -22.09 15.41
N ARG A 538 26.50 -22.33 15.33
CA ARG A 538 27.18 -23.36 16.12
C ARG A 538 27.10 -23.08 17.62
N ARG A 539 27.32 -21.84 18.05
CA ARG A 539 27.25 -21.44 19.47
C ARG A 539 25.83 -21.57 20.04
N LEU A 540 24.80 -21.31 19.23
CA LEU A 540 23.40 -21.41 19.65
C LEU A 540 22.96 -22.84 19.99
N LYS A 541 23.63 -23.88 19.48
CA LYS A 541 23.35 -25.29 19.87
C LYS A 541 23.55 -25.57 21.36
N LYS A 542 24.31 -24.71 22.05
CA LYS A 542 24.55 -24.77 23.50
C LYS A 542 23.81 -23.67 24.27
N SER A 543 22.99 -22.88 23.57
CA SER A 543 22.23 -21.76 24.12
C SER A 543 20.75 -22.13 24.28
N SER A 544 20.03 -21.35 25.09
CA SER A 544 18.56 -21.37 25.11
C SER A 544 17.93 -20.42 24.08
N ILE A 545 18.75 -19.66 23.34
CA ILE A 545 18.30 -18.72 22.33
C ILE A 545 17.94 -19.46 21.04
N ASP A 546 16.72 -19.27 20.56
CA ASP A 546 16.25 -19.82 19.29
C ASP A 546 16.61 -18.88 18.12
N LEU A 547 16.96 -19.45 16.97
CA LEU A 547 17.21 -18.72 15.72
C LEU A 547 16.00 -18.81 14.78
N VAL A 548 15.56 -17.66 14.27
CA VAL A 548 14.52 -17.57 13.24
C VAL A 548 14.99 -16.68 12.10
N ILE A 549 14.50 -16.96 10.89
CA ILE A 549 14.77 -16.13 9.71
C ILE A 549 13.54 -15.28 9.40
N VAL A 550 13.75 -13.99 9.15
CA VAL A 550 12.71 -13.03 8.80
C VAL A 550 13.06 -12.39 7.46
N THR A 551 12.51 -12.88 6.36
CA THR A 551 12.91 -12.51 4.98
C THR A 551 11.71 -12.04 4.16
N PHE A 552 11.97 -11.32 3.07
CA PHE A 552 10.98 -10.90 2.08
C PHE A 552 11.02 -11.79 0.84
N SER A 553 11.00 -13.11 1.04
CA SER A 553 11.13 -14.12 -0.01
C SER A 553 9.91 -15.04 -0.07
N ASP A 554 8.74 -14.43 -0.20
CA ASP A 554 7.44 -15.10 -0.04
C ASP A 554 7.28 -16.33 -0.93
N ASP A 555 7.10 -17.51 -0.31
CA ASP A 555 7.02 -18.76 -1.06
C ASP A 555 5.72 -18.92 -1.86
N TRP A 556 4.73 -18.02 -1.71
CA TRP A 556 3.42 -18.17 -2.33
C TRP A 556 3.45 -18.36 -3.85
N HIS A 557 4.34 -17.67 -4.57
CA HIS A 557 4.41 -17.73 -6.04
C HIS A 557 5.23 -18.92 -6.57
N PHE A 558 6.22 -19.39 -5.80
CA PHE A 558 7.12 -20.46 -6.22
C PHE A 558 6.87 -21.77 -5.48
N LYS A 559 5.78 -21.84 -4.71
CA LYS A 559 5.33 -23.05 -4.05
C LYS A 559 5.14 -24.15 -5.09
N ASN A 560 5.99 -25.16 -5.03
CA ASN A 560 6.10 -26.29 -5.98
C ASN A 560 6.64 -25.94 -7.38
N HIS A 561 7.29 -24.79 -7.57
CA HIS A 561 8.00 -24.52 -8.83
C HIS A 561 9.17 -25.52 -8.98
N PRO A 562 9.37 -26.10 -10.19
CA PRO A 562 10.37 -27.15 -10.41
C PRO A 562 11.81 -26.68 -10.24
N SER A 563 12.13 -25.44 -10.64
CA SER A 563 13.51 -24.91 -10.64
C SER A 563 13.78 -23.78 -9.66
N TYR A 564 12.74 -23.03 -9.27
CA TYR A 564 12.86 -21.83 -8.45
C TYR A 564 12.42 -22.14 -7.03
N ILE A 565 13.14 -21.60 -6.07
CA ILE A 565 12.90 -21.76 -4.64
C ILE A 565 12.88 -20.39 -3.96
N SER A 566 12.08 -20.29 -2.91
CA SER A 566 11.94 -19.09 -2.08
C SER A 566 11.66 -19.52 -0.64
N GLY A 567 11.58 -18.54 0.27
CA GLY A 567 11.21 -18.73 1.66
C GLY A 567 12.00 -19.87 2.33
N PRO A 568 11.34 -20.80 3.04
CA PRO A 568 12.01 -21.89 3.74
C PRO A 568 12.87 -22.79 2.83
N ARG A 569 12.45 -23.02 1.58
CA ARG A 569 13.21 -23.88 0.64
C ARG A 569 14.53 -23.24 0.25
N MET A 570 14.52 -21.93 0.03
CA MET A 570 15.73 -21.16 -0.29
C MET A 570 16.69 -21.12 0.90
N VAL A 571 16.18 -20.85 2.09
CA VAL A 571 16.97 -20.87 3.33
C VAL A 571 17.64 -22.23 3.55
N ASN A 572 16.89 -23.32 3.43
CA ASN A 572 17.43 -24.68 3.60
C ASN A 572 18.51 -25.02 2.57
N LYS A 573 18.32 -24.58 1.31
CA LYS A 573 19.34 -24.80 0.27
C LYS A 573 20.61 -23.97 0.50
N ALA A 574 20.47 -22.76 1.05
CA ALA A 574 21.64 -21.98 1.43
C ALA A 574 22.44 -22.64 2.55
N LEU A 575 21.76 -23.16 3.57
CA LEU A 575 22.41 -23.93 4.64
C LEU A 575 23.16 -25.16 4.09
N GLU A 576 22.52 -25.92 3.20
CA GLU A 576 23.12 -27.10 2.57
C GLU A 576 24.36 -26.75 1.76
N PHE A 577 24.28 -25.74 0.88
CA PHE A 577 25.40 -25.39 -0.01
C PHE A 577 26.57 -24.71 0.71
N SER A 578 26.30 -24.03 1.82
CA SER A 578 27.34 -23.40 2.64
C SER A 578 27.90 -24.31 3.75
N ASN A 579 27.47 -25.58 3.85
CA ASN A 579 27.78 -26.47 4.97
C ASN A 579 27.49 -25.81 6.34
N CYS A 580 26.36 -25.12 6.44
CA CYS A 580 25.90 -24.51 7.68
C CYS A 580 24.88 -25.43 8.36
N ASP A 581 25.14 -25.83 9.59
CA ASP A 581 24.35 -26.77 10.37
C ASP A 581 23.41 -26.06 11.37
N ALA A 582 22.96 -24.86 11.02
CA ALA A 582 22.09 -24.02 11.84
C ALA A 582 20.72 -24.68 12.09
N ASP A 583 20.26 -24.66 13.34
CA ASP A 583 18.92 -25.10 13.71
C ASP A 583 17.95 -23.92 13.63
N ILE A 584 17.33 -23.75 12.47
CA ILE A 584 16.37 -22.67 12.23
C ILE A 584 14.99 -23.09 12.72
N LYS A 585 14.54 -22.44 13.79
CA LYS A 585 13.26 -22.75 14.45
C LYS A 585 12.06 -22.52 13.52
N LYS A 586 12.10 -21.42 12.75
CA LYS A 586 11.06 -21.05 11.78
C LYS A 586 11.58 -19.99 10.80
N VAL A 587 11.05 -20.00 9.59
CA VAL A 587 11.23 -18.95 8.59
C VAL A 587 9.92 -18.20 8.42
N TYR A 588 9.98 -16.88 8.55
CA TYR A 588 8.90 -15.94 8.22
C TYR A 588 9.29 -15.23 6.93
N ASP A 589 8.62 -15.56 5.84
CA ASP A 589 9.02 -15.22 4.47
C ASP A 589 8.10 -14.18 3.79
N PHE A 590 7.11 -13.67 4.51
CA PHE A 590 6.08 -12.80 3.93
C PHE A 590 6.66 -11.50 3.35
N TYR A 591 6.37 -11.21 2.08
CA TYR A 591 6.82 -9.98 1.43
C TYR A 591 5.70 -8.93 1.38
N PRO A 592 5.78 -7.79 2.11
CA PRO A 592 4.67 -6.84 2.26
C PRO A 592 4.01 -6.38 0.96
N SER A 593 4.78 -6.28 -0.13
CA SER A 593 4.26 -5.90 -1.44
C SER A 593 3.18 -6.84 -1.98
N LEU A 594 3.19 -8.11 -1.56
CA LEU A 594 2.20 -9.13 -1.94
C LEU A 594 0.96 -9.12 -1.04
N TRP A 595 0.98 -8.38 0.07
CA TRP A 595 -0.06 -8.37 1.09
C TRP A 595 -0.72 -6.99 1.23
N LYS A 596 -0.96 -6.32 0.10
CA LYS A 596 -1.60 -4.99 0.03
C LYS A 596 -3.11 -5.05 -0.12
N ASN A 597 -3.62 -6.07 -0.82
CA ASN A 597 -5.05 -6.16 -1.10
C ASN A 597 -5.83 -6.75 0.08
N PRO A 598 -7.07 -6.29 0.33
CA PRO A 598 -7.91 -6.83 1.40
C PRO A 598 -8.13 -8.34 1.36
N THR A 599 -8.17 -8.94 0.18
CA THR A 599 -8.30 -10.39 0.03
C THR A 599 -7.05 -11.14 0.47
N GLN A 600 -5.87 -10.53 0.32
CA GLN A 600 -4.59 -11.13 0.67
C GLN A 600 -4.30 -10.96 2.16
N TYR A 601 -4.22 -9.73 2.66
CA TYR A 601 -3.82 -9.51 4.07
C TYR A 601 -4.81 -10.08 5.09
N LYS A 602 -6.09 -10.28 4.71
CA LYS A 602 -7.06 -10.96 5.58
C LYS A 602 -6.72 -12.44 5.79
N ILE A 603 -6.02 -13.10 4.86
CA ILE A 603 -5.51 -14.47 5.04
C ILE A 603 -4.51 -14.51 6.19
N LEU A 604 -3.72 -13.45 6.34
CA LEU A 604 -2.79 -13.25 7.46
C LEU A 604 -3.48 -12.77 8.75
N GLY A 605 -4.82 -12.70 8.78
CA GLY A 605 -5.58 -12.17 9.92
C GLY A 605 -5.48 -10.64 10.09
N LEU A 606 -4.92 -9.92 9.12
CA LEU A 606 -4.77 -8.48 9.19
C LEU A 606 -6.05 -7.75 8.78
N LYS A 607 -6.23 -6.54 9.32
CA LYS A 607 -7.35 -5.64 9.01
C LYS A 607 -6.97 -4.52 8.03
N ALA A 608 -5.69 -4.41 7.73
CA ALA A 608 -5.08 -3.41 6.86
C ALA A 608 -3.91 -4.08 6.11
N PRO A 609 -3.36 -3.43 5.07
CA PRO A 609 -2.15 -3.90 4.40
C PRO A 609 -1.05 -4.26 5.39
N MET A 610 -0.29 -5.29 5.06
CA MET A 610 0.88 -5.69 5.84
C MET A 610 1.85 -4.50 5.98
N PRO A 611 2.37 -4.23 7.19
CA PRO A 611 3.42 -3.24 7.41
C PRO A 611 4.60 -3.45 6.45
N MET A 612 5.20 -2.37 5.96
CA MET A 612 6.27 -2.42 4.94
C MET A 612 7.62 -2.94 5.47
N HIS A 613 7.78 -3.00 6.79
CA HIS A 613 9.00 -3.46 7.46
C HIS A 613 8.77 -4.80 8.16
N LYS A 614 9.79 -5.31 8.85
CA LYS A 614 9.73 -6.58 9.62
C LYS A 614 8.80 -6.57 10.85
N GLU A 615 8.02 -5.50 11.09
CA GLU A 615 7.08 -5.43 12.22
C GLU A 615 6.13 -6.63 12.26
N TYR A 616 5.55 -7.01 11.12
CA TYR A 616 4.65 -8.16 11.08
C TYR A 616 5.36 -9.46 11.46
N HIS A 617 6.57 -9.68 10.95
CA HIS A 617 7.39 -10.85 11.25
C HIS A 617 7.74 -10.93 12.73
N LEU A 618 8.24 -9.83 13.30
CA LEU A 618 8.59 -9.75 14.72
C LEU A 618 7.37 -9.98 15.62
N ARG A 619 6.21 -9.40 15.28
CA ARG A 619 4.96 -9.66 16.03
C ARG A 619 4.46 -11.09 15.85
N SER A 620 4.73 -11.72 14.71
CA SER A 620 4.39 -13.13 14.48
C SER A 620 5.25 -14.04 15.36
N ILE A 621 6.54 -13.74 15.54
CA ILE A 621 7.41 -14.43 16.52
C ILE A 621 6.83 -14.31 17.93
N CYS A 622 6.44 -13.09 18.34
CA CYS A 622 5.81 -12.87 19.63
C CYS A 622 4.55 -13.73 19.84
N SER A 623 3.70 -13.80 18.82
CA SER A 623 2.45 -14.58 18.86
C SER A 623 2.70 -16.08 18.89
N ASP A 624 3.61 -16.58 18.05
CA ASP A 624 3.84 -18.01 17.86
C ASP A 624 4.58 -18.63 19.04
N PHE A 625 5.50 -17.88 19.67
CA PHE A 625 6.36 -18.38 20.75
C PHE A 625 6.06 -17.77 22.11
N ASN A 626 5.01 -16.94 22.23
CA ASN A 626 4.63 -16.26 23.47
C ASN A 626 5.80 -15.50 24.11
N VAL A 627 6.44 -14.66 23.32
CA VAL A 627 7.58 -13.81 23.72
C VAL A 627 7.28 -12.34 23.49
N ASN A 628 7.95 -11.46 24.22
CA ASN A 628 7.82 -10.02 24.05
C ASN A 628 8.88 -9.49 23.07
N LEU A 629 8.60 -8.33 22.44
CA LEU A 629 9.51 -7.74 21.44
C LEU A 629 10.91 -7.45 22.01
N ASN A 630 11.00 -7.09 23.28
CA ASN A 630 12.26 -6.82 23.97
C ASN A 630 13.07 -8.08 24.31
N GLU A 631 12.52 -9.28 24.06
CA GLU A 631 13.22 -10.57 24.15
C GLU A 631 13.72 -11.03 22.77
N ILE A 632 13.57 -10.19 21.73
CA ILE A 632 13.99 -10.48 20.35
C ILE A 632 15.05 -9.46 19.95
N ILE A 633 16.12 -9.94 19.29
CA ILE A 633 17.04 -9.10 18.52
C ILE A 633 16.81 -9.29 17.02
N LEU A 634 16.61 -8.20 16.29
CA LEU A 634 16.65 -8.19 14.82
C LEU A 634 18.08 -7.93 14.33
N ILE A 635 18.58 -8.78 13.44
CA ILE A 635 19.80 -8.56 12.67
C ILE A 635 19.39 -8.37 11.21
N ASP A 636 19.68 -7.22 10.63
CA ASP A 636 19.19 -6.83 9.29
C ASP A 636 20.13 -5.76 8.72
N ASP A 637 20.33 -5.74 7.41
CA ASP A 637 21.16 -4.75 6.69
C ASP A 637 20.36 -3.49 6.30
N ASP A 638 19.03 -3.60 6.21
CA ASP A 638 18.14 -2.50 5.87
C ASP A 638 17.91 -1.62 7.11
N LEU A 639 18.39 -0.37 7.03
CA LEU A 639 18.28 0.62 8.08
C LEU A 639 16.83 0.97 8.44
N ASP A 640 15.89 0.91 7.49
CA ASP A 640 14.49 1.17 7.73
C ASP A 640 13.83 0.03 8.52
N ASN A 641 14.18 -1.22 8.21
CA ASN A 641 13.75 -2.39 9.00
C ASN A 641 14.25 -2.29 10.43
N CYS A 642 15.55 -2.01 10.59
CA CYS A 642 16.19 -1.82 11.88
C CYS A 642 15.58 -0.65 12.68
N THR A 643 15.38 0.50 12.04
CA THR A 643 14.77 1.68 12.68
C THR A 643 13.33 1.39 13.12
N ASN A 644 12.56 0.67 12.31
CA ASN A 644 11.21 0.28 12.66
C ASN A 644 11.19 -0.71 13.84
N ALA A 645 12.04 -1.73 13.83
CA ALA A 645 12.16 -2.72 14.90
C ALA A 645 12.50 -2.07 16.26
N LYS A 646 13.45 -1.13 16.25
CA LYS A 646 13.79 -0.34 17.45
C LYS A 646 12.59 0.47 17.96
N LYS A 647 11.84 1.12 17.07
CA LYS A 647 10.66 1.92 17.43
C LYS A 647 9.55 1.09 18.08
N ILE A 648 9.40 -0.17 17.67
CA ILE A 648 8.39 -1.07 18.26
C ILE A 648 8.88 -1.80 19.52
N GLY A 649 10.17 -1.69 19.86
CA GLY A 649 10.73 -2.14 21.14
C GLY A 649 11.60 -3.40 21.09
N ALA A 650 12.04 -3.84 19.91
CA ALA A 650 13.02 -4.92 19.78
C ALA A 650 14.46 -4.42 19.94
N ALA A 651 15.37 -5.31 20.35
CA ALA A 651 16.80 -5.07 20.18
C ALA A 651 17.15 -5.14 18.68
N VAL A 652 18.17 -4.41 18.26
CA VAL A 652 18.53 -4.29 16.85
C VAL A 652 20.03 -4.25 16.69
N LEU A 653 20.54 -5.02 15.73
CA LEU A 653 21.91 -4.98 15.28
C LEU A 653 21.93 -4.77 13.76
N HIS A 654 22.36 -3.60 13.33
CA HIS A 654 22.41 -3.24 11.91
C HIS A 654 23.70 -3.77 11.28
N VAL A 655 23.56 -4.51 10.19
CA VAL A 655 24.71 -4.98 9.39
C VAL A 655 25.12 -3.85 8.44
N THR A 656 26.35 -3.37 8.57
CA THR A 656 26.79 -2.16 7.84
C THR A 656 27.37 -2.43 6.46
N LYS A 657 27.68 -3.70 6.17
CA LYS A 657 28.19 -4.18 4.87
C LYS A 657 27.39 -5.40 4.41
N GLN A 658 27.72 -5.91 3.22
CA GLN A 658 27.11 -7.12 2.68
C GLN A 658 27.53 -8.35 3.49
N GLY A 659 26.57 -8.91 4.21
CA GLY A 659 26.74 -10.10 5.02
C GLY A 659 27.09 -9.81 6.48
N PHE A 660 26.51 -10.59 7.38
CA PHE A 660 26.71 -10.47 8.81
C PHE A 660 28.16 -10.77 9.21
N ASN A 661 28.80 -9.77 9.82
CA ASN A 661 30.12 -9.84 10.44
C ASN A 661 30.10 -8.99 11.72
N LEU A 662 30.47 -9.57 12.86
CA LEU A 662 30.42 -8.89 14.17
C LEU A 662 31.41 -7.72 14.30
N SER A 663 32.43 -7.63 13.46
CA SER A 663 33.29 -6.45 13.36
C SER A 663 32.69 -5.32 12.52
N GLU A 664 31.60 -5.58 11.80
CA GLU A 664 30.99 -4.67 10.81
C GLU A 664 29.50 -4.43 11.10
N VAL A 665 29.16 -4.29 12.37
CA VAL A 665 27.80 -4.01 12.86
C VAL A 665 27.71 -2.68 13.59
N ALA A 666 26.50 -2.11 13.59
CA ALA A 666 26.17 -0.89 14.31
C ALA A 666 24.89 -1.05 15.14
N LEU A 667 24.77 -0.26 16.19
CA LEU A 667 23.51 -0.07 16.91
C LEU A 667 22.80 1.16 16.35
N ILE A 668 21.48 1.04 16.14
CA ILE A 668 20.60 2.18 15.79
C ILE A 668 20.09 2.86 17.04
#